data_AF-A0A7Y3NGF1-F1
#
_entry.id   AF-A0A7Y3NGF1-F1
#
_cell.length_a   1.000
_cell.length_b   1.000
_cell.length_c   1.000
_cell.angle_alpha   90.00
_cell.angle_beta   90.00
_cell.angle_gamma   90.00
#
_symmetry.space_group_name_H-M   'P 1'
#
loop_
_entity.id
_entity.type
_entity.pdbx_description
1 polymer ?
#
loop_
_entity_poly.entity_id
_entity_poly.type
_entity_poly.pdbx_seq_one_letter_code
_entity_poly.pdbx_strand_id
1 'polypeptide(L)'
;MARSAPNPSATVLAFVPPVSPSAMSPAMSTTQPDIAAAPTSAARKGQLVARLRDVFEDVSGEDLSQTDAAAAFVELGIDSLTLTQVALQVKKEFGVPVTFRQLMESLYSIDLLAAHLDAQLPPEPMAQIQAPAAAIDQPQGAGLEPAAPSAAAMPALFATSQASLQALLKPPLATDAPATALQQLIQQQMQLMAQQLALLSSTPFMAAQAAAAPPTAAGPSSPDRAATSSPTTATAPEAAATTGSPESASIPTHAAPAPSTPAAASPDDAATQRYDVQKAFGAIARIHTQASALTERQRARLAAFMRRYVERTGKSRAYTAQHRGHLADPRVVNGFRPMIKDIVYQVVIARSKGAYLWDLDGNQYVDVLNGFGMSLFGWQPDFVLDAVRQQLDAGYDIGPQHPLAGPVAELVCELTGFDRAGLCNTGSEAVMAAVRMARTVTGRSTVVLFTGSYHGTFDEVLVRSGKQHKGIPAAPGIMRGMFGDVRVLDYGTPESLEFIRANANDLAAVLVEPVQSRRPEWRPVDFLKEVRGITAASGTCLIFDEVITGFRAALGGAQELFGIRADLATYGKVIGGGMPIGVVAGKREFMDALDGGAWQFDDDSIPSVGVTYFAGTFVRHPLALAAAHASLLHLKTAGPPLQHQLNASTTALAEELSAFCREQGAPLEIRHFASLWRVAWLEDHPLQDLLFAMMRSRGVHILDNFPCFLTTAHSEADIRLVATAFKDSVRELQESEFLPRHKSPVSVVFDAARPPVPGARLGKDASGKPAWFVPNPAEPGRFLKVGA
;
A
#
# COMPACT_ATOMS: atom_id res chain seq x y z
N MET A 1 3.12 53.70 44.45
CA MET A 1 2.91 53.08 45.78
C MET A 1 3.54 51.69 45.72
N ALA A 2 4.79 51.41 46.11
CA ALA A 2 5.65 51.91 47.20
C ALA A 2 5.34 51.30 48.58
N ARG A 3 6.12 50.26 48.94
CA ARG A 3 6.70 49.89 50.27
C ARG A 3 7.23 48.44 50.17
N SER A 4 8.55 48.24 49.98
CA SER A 4 9.64 48.19 51.01
C SER A 4 9.56 46.91 51.88
N ALA A 5 10.47 45.93 51.76
CA ALA A 5 11.90 45.95 52.19
C ALA A 5 12.03 46.02 53.74
N PRO A 6 12.97 45.28 54.40
CA PRO A 6 14.40 45.39 54.11
C PRO A 6 15.28 44.11 54.20
N ASN A 7 16.51 44.25 53.72
CA ASN A 7 17.70 43.43 54.02
C ASN A 7 18.51 44.14 55.13
N PRO A 8 19.32 43.47 56.00
CA PRO A 8 20.78 43.67 55.90
C PRO A 8 21.73 42.59 56.53
N SER A 9 23.00 42.55 56.07
CA SER A 9 24.30 42.44 56.82
C SER A 9 24.56 41.27 57.82
N ALA A 10 25.78 40.85 58.21
CA ALA A 10 27.20 41.12 57.89
C ALA A 10 28.05 39.91 58.43
N THR A 11 29.02 39.32 57.72
CA THR A 11 30.50 39.59 57.66
C THR A 11 31.40 39.01 58.81
N VAL A 12 32.53 38.40 58.39
CA VAL A 12 33.86 38.09 59.06
C VAL A 12 34.07 36.82 59.93
N LEU A 13 35.29 36.23 59.75
CA LEU A 13 36.12 35.32 60.59
C LEU A 13 35.95 33.78 60.43
N ALA A 14 36.97 32.90 60.53
CA ALA A 14 38.33 32.77 59.94
C ALA A 14 39.16 31.67 60.68
N PHE A 15 39.89 30.79 59.93
CA PHE A 15 40.99 29.86 60.40
C PHE A 15 40.62 28.77 61.45
N VAL A 16 41.37 27.67 61.75
CA VAL A 16 42.64 27.01 61.29
C VAL A 16 42.46 25.44 61.34
N PRO A 17 43.44 24.55 60.97
CA PRO A 17 43.22 23.12 60.64
C PRO A 17 43.87 22.10 61.62
N PRO A 18 44.11 20.82 61.21
CA PRO A 18 45.49 20.38 60.84
C PRO A 18 45.59 19.35 59.66
N VAL A 19 46.58 19.45 58.74
CA VAL A 19 47.89 18.71 58.63
C VAL A 19 47.79 17.21 58.26
N SER A 20 47.95 16.79 56.99
CA SER A 20 49.18 16.23 56.30
C SER A 20 49.48 14.74 56.61
N PRO A 21 50.45 14.02 55.94
CA PRO A 21 51.32 14.29 54.77
C PRO A 21 51.05 13.29 53.60
N SER A 22 51.77 13.14 52.48
CA SER A 22 53.20 13.33 52.15
C SER A 22 53.44 13.63 50.67
N ALA A 23 54.58 14.24 50.36
CA ALA A 23 55.06 14.45 49.00
C ALA A 23 56.58 14.22 48.86
N MET A 24 56.98 13.79 47.66
CA MET A 24 58.24 14.04 46.96
C MET A 24 59.53 13.22 47.23
N SER A 25 60.05 12.73 46.08
CA SER A 25 61.47 12.59 45.69
C SER A 25 62.25 11.33 46.13
N PRO A 26 63.29 10.88 45.38
CA PRO A 26 63.81 11.35 44.07
C PRO A 26 64.12 10.24 43.01
N ALA A 27 64.61 10.68 41.85
CA ALA A 27 65.68 10.08 41.02
C ALA A 27 65.46 8.81 40.14
N MET A 28 65.96 8.94 38.90
CA MET A 28 66.56 7.93 38.00
C MET A 28 65.84 6.60 37.71
N SER A 29 65.48 6.37 36.44
CA SER A 29 66.38 5.70 35.49
C SER A 29 65.76 5.62 34.08
N THR A 30 66.62 5.47 33.07
CA THR A 30 66.25 5.17 31.68
C THR A 30 65.85 3.70 31.51
N THR A 31 64.74 3.44 30.81
CA THR A 31 64.52 2.16 30.11
C THR A 31 63.71 2.34 28.82
N GLN A 32 63.90 1.39 27.91
CA GLN A 32 63.46 1.40 26.50
C GLN A 32 61.94 1.17 26.30
N PRO A 33 61.40 1.39 25.09
CA PRO A 33 59.96 1.38 24.85
C PRO A 33 59.37 -0.02 24.93
N ASP A 34 58.21 -0.13 25.57
CA ASP A 34 57.41 -1.35 25.54
C ASP A 34 56.49 -1.38 24.30
N ILE A 35 56.29 -2.56 23.76
CA ILE A 35 55.70 -2.75 22.43
C ILE A 35 54.17 -2.60 22.51
N ALA A 36 53.60 -1.76 21.63
CA ALA A 36 52.15 -1.55 21.58
C ALA A 36 51.40 -2.86 21.30
N ALA A 37 50.59 -3.29 22.25
CA ALA A 37 49.74 -4.46 22.11
C ALA A 37 48.63 -4.21 21.06
N ALA A 38 48.32 -5.23 20.27
CA ALA A 38 47.20 -5.23 19.34
C ALA A 38 45.85 -5.01 20.06
N PRO A 39 44.82 -4.45 19.40
CA PRO A 39 43.50 -4.30 20.01
C PRO A 39 42.97 -5.66 20.49
N THR A 40 42.56 -5.72 21.75
CA THR A 40 42.00 -6.93 22.34
C THR A 40 40.63 -7.25 21.71
N SER A 41 40.31 -8.53 21.48
CA SER A 41 39.04 -8.96 20.87
C SER A 41 37.80 -8.36 21.55
N ALA A 42 37.87 -8.09 22.86
CA ALA A 42 36.83 -7.40 23.61
C ALA A 42 36.46 -6.01 23.03
N ALA A 43 37.43 -5.23 22.56
CA ALA A 43 37.19 -3.89 21.99
C ALA A 43 36.47 -3.98 20.64
N ARG A 44 36.87 -4.93 19.79
CA ARG A 44 36.24 -5.20 18.48
C ARG A 44 34.82 -5.74 18.65
N LYS A 45 34.60 -6.68 19.59
CA LYS A 45 33.26 -7.15 19.93
C LYS A 45 32.35 -6.00 20.39
N GLY A 46 32.85 -5.07 21.21
CA GLY A 46 32.10 -3.89 21.65
C GLY A 46 31.63 -3.00 20.49
N GLN A 47 32.50 -2.76 19.50
CA GLN A 47 32.15 -2.01 18.28
C GLN A 47 31.13 -2.76 17.41
N LEU A 48 31.26 -4.08 17.27
CA LEU A 48 30.28 -4.91 16.56
C LEU A 48 28.91 -4.92 17.26
N VAL A 49 28.86 -4.97 18.60
CA VAL A 49 27.61 -4.85 19.37
C VAL A 49 26.95 -3.49 19.15
N ALA A 50 27.73 -2.39 19.14
CA ALA A 50 27.19 -1.05 18.88
C ALA A 50 26.59 -0.95 17.45
N ARG A 51 27.35 -1.35 16.42
CA ARG A 51 26.86 -1.33 15.04
C ARG A 51 25.68 -2.28 14.80
N LEU A 52 25.66 -3.43 15.47
CA LEU A 52 24.50 -4.32 15.44
C LEU A 52 23.28 -3.68 16.10
N ARG A 53 23.43 -2.97 17.23
CA ARG A 53 22.33 -2.19 17.81
C ARG A 53 21.80 -1.18 16.79
N ASP A 54 22.66 -0.39 16.14
CA ASP A 54 22.24 0.56 15.10
C ASP A 54 21.45 -0.15 13.98
N VAL A 55 21.94 -1.30 13.50
CA VAL A 55 21.23 -2.12 12.51
C VAL A 55 19.85 -2.56 13.02
N PHE A 56 19.77 -3.11 14.24
CA PHE A 56 18.52 -3.60 14.82
C PHE A 56 17.53 -2.46 15.12
N GLU A 57 17.98 -1.32 15.63
CA GLU A 57 17.15 -0.12 15.84
C GLU A 57 16.60 0.39 14.51
N ASP A 58 17.46 0.58 13.51
CA ASP A 58 17.04 1.06 12.19
C ASP A 58 16.12 0.07 11.44
N VAL A 59 16.18 -1.24 11.72
CA VAL A 59 15.24 -2.22 11.11
C VAL A 59 13.93 -2.27 11.91
N SER A 60 14.01 -2.35 13.24
CA SER A 60 12.84 -2.52 14.12
C SER A 60 12.00 -1.26 14.27
N GLY A 61 12.65 -0.09 14.30
CA GLY A 61 12.08 1.21 14.68
C GLY A 61 12.17 1.52 16.17
N GLU A 62 12.58 0.54 16.99
CA GLU A 62 12.62 0.62 18.46
C GLU A 62 13.95 1.20 18.97
N ASP A 63 13.99 1.62 20.25
CA ASP A 63 15.21 2.01 20.94
C ASP A 63 15.82 0.84 21.72
N LEU A 64 17.05 0.46 21.36
CA LEU A 64 17.79 -0.67 21.95
C LEU A 64 19.05 -0.22 22.70
N SER A 65 19.27 1.09 22.82
CA SER A 65 20.41 1.70 23.47
C SER A 65 20.62 1.24 24.92
N GLN A 66 19.53 0.99 25.67
CA GLN A 66 19.55 0.49 27.05
C GLN A 66 19.22 -1.01 27.20
N THR A 67 19.09 -1.74 26.09
CA THR A 67 18.64 -3.13 26.09
C THR A 67 19.79 -4.11 26.31
N ASP A 68 19.59 -5.14 27.14
CA ASP A 68 20.60 -6.18 27.37
C ASP A 68 20.98 -6.89 26.06
N ALA A 69 22.27 -6.89 25.72
CA ALA A 69 22.80 -7.50 24.50
C ALA A 69 22.75 -9.04 24.52
N ALA A 70 22.59 -9.64 25.71
CA ALA A 70 22.43 -11.08 25.90
C ALA A 70 20.98 -11.58 25.77
N ALA A 71 19.99 -10.69 25.87
CA ALA A 71 18.57 -11.04 25.77
C ALA A 71 18.21 -11.59 24.38
N ALA A 72 17.24 -12.50 24.31
CA ALA A 72 16.85 -13.10 23.04
C ALA A 72 16.02 -12.11 22.22
N PHE A 73 16.23 -12.02 20.90
CA PHE A 73 15.51 -11.08 20.04
C PHE A 73 13.98 -11.17 20.16
N VAL A 74 13.45 -12.38 20.40
CA VAL A 74 12.02 -12.63 20.62
C VAL A 74 11.51 -11.98 21.91
N GLU A 75 12.32 -11.93 22.97
CA GLU A 75 12.00 -11.25 24.23
C GLU A 75 12.04 -9.72 24.08
N LEU A 76 12.86 -9.24 23.15
CA LEU A 76 12.99 -7.83 22.78
C LEU A 76 11.89 -7.33 21.82
N GLY A 77 10.85 -8.14 21.56
CA GLY A 77 9.74 -7.78 20.66
C GLY A 77 10.10 -7.76 19.16
N ILE A 78 11.29 -8.26 18.81
CA ILE A 78 11.83 -8.25 17.44
C ILE A 78 11.22 -9.42 16.67
N ASP A 79 10.24 -9.11 15.83
CA ASP A 79 9.48 -10.09 15.05
C ASP A 79 10.28 -10.70 13.88
N SER A 80 9.75 -11.73 13.23
CA SER A 80 10.46 -12.43 12.15
C SER A 80 10.56 -11.65 10.83
N LEU A 81 9.71 -10.65 10.59
CA LEU A 81 9.87 -9.74 9.44
C LEU A 81 11.10 -8.86 9.66
N THR A 82 11.18 -8.29 10.87
CA THR A 82 12.32 -7.52 11.37
C THR A 82 13.61 -8.37 11.33
N LEU A 83 13.60 -9.60 11.85
CA LEU A 83 14.77 -10.50 11.78
C LEU A 83 15.16 -10.88 10.35
N THR A 84 14.20 -11.03 9.43
CA THR A 84 14.50 -11.28 8.00
C THR A 84 15.17 -10.07 7.36
N GLN A 85 14.72 -8.86 7.68
CA GLN A 85 15.34 -7.61 7.22
C GLN A 85 16.73 -7.41 7.85
N VAL A 86 16.93 -7.75 9.13
CA VAL A 86 18.25 -7.76 9.79
C VAL A 86 19.21 -8.73 9.11
N ALA A 87 18.78 -9.96 8.81
CA ALA A 87 19.64 -10.94 8.11
C ALA A 87 20.17 -10.40 6.76
N LEU A 88 19.31 -9.70 6.00
CA LEU A 88 19.69 -9.03 4.76
C LEU A 88 20.65 -7.85 4.99
N GLN A 89 20.38 -7.01 6.00
CA GLN A 89 21.21 -5.84 6.32
C GLN A 89 22.59 -6.25 6.88
N VAL A 90 22.67 -7.27 7.73
CA VAL A 90 23.94 -7.83 8.23
C VAL A 90 24.80 -8.35 7.08
N LYS A 91 24.20 -9.09 6.14
CA LYS A 91 24.90 -9.52 4.92
C LYS A 91 25.40 -8.35 4.07
N LYS A 92 24.60 -7.29 3.95
CA LYS A 92 24.95 -6.08 3.18
C LYS A 92 26.10 -5.30 3.83
N GLU A 93 26.09 -5.18 5.15
CA GLU A 93 26.98 -4.27 5.89
C GLU A 93 28.29 -4.94 6.35
N PHE A 94 28.25 -6.22 6.71
CA PHE A 94 29.41 -6.96 7.20
C PHE A 94 29.91 -8.00 6.19
N GLY A 95 29.23 -8.20 5.06
CA GLY A 95 29.58 -9.22 4.05
C GLY A 95 29.33 -10.68 4.48
N VAL A 96 29.03 -10.92 5.76
CA VAL A 96 28.77 -12.25 6.32
C VAL A 96 27.31 -12.65 6.07
N PRO A 97 27.04 -13.75 5.32
CA PRO A 97 25.68 -14.20 5.09
C PRO A 97 25.11 -14.87 6.35
N VAL A 98 24.15 -14.19 6.98
CA VAL A 98 23.38 -14.74 8.10
C VAL A 98 21.96 -15.09 7.62
N THR A 99 21.41 -16.20 8.08
CA THR A 99 20.05 -16.66 7.78
C THR A 99 19.09 -16.38 8.93
N PHE A 100 17.79 -16.29 8.61
CA PHE A 100 16.73 -16.18 9.62
C PHE A 100 16.77 -17.34 10.64
N ARG A 101 17.04 -18.59 10.19
CA ARG A 101 17.19 -19.76 11.08
C ARG A 101 18.30 -19.55 12.11
N GLN A 102 19.47 -19.07 11.69
CA GLN A 102 20.57 -18.76 12.60
C GLN A 102 20.17 -17.69 13.63
N LEU A 103 19.54 -16.59 13.23
CA LEU A 103 19.07 -15.53 14.16
C LEU A 103 17.96 -16.00 15.13
N MET A 104 17.30 -17.12 14.87
CA MET A 104 16.28 -17.69 15.76
C MET A 104 16.83 -18.77 16.71
N GLU A 105 17.85 -19.52 16.30
CA GLU A 105 18.29 -20.75 16.98
C GLU A 105 19.67 -20.63 17.64
N SER A 106 20.67 -20.06 16.95
CA SER A 106 22.09 -20.12 17.36
C SER A 106 22.74 -18.76 17.55
N LEU A 107 22.19 -17.71 16.93
CA LEU A 107 22.62 -16.32 17.00
C LEU A 107 21.47 -15.45 17.52
N TYR A 108 20.77 -15.92 18.55
CA TYR A 108 19.49 -15.37 19.02
C TYR A 108 19.59 -14.07 19.83
N SER A 109 20.80 -13.54 20.05
CA SER A 109 21.06 -12.29 20.78
C SER A 109 22.15 -11.46 20.09
N ILE A 110 22.22 -10.17 20.41
CA ILE A 110 23.22 -9.25 19.82
C ILE A 110 24.64 -9.74 20.13
N ASP A 111 24.88 -10.22 21.36
CA ASP A 111 26.19 -10.73 21.78
C ASP A 111 26.65 -11.98 21.03
N LEU A 112 25.73 -12.90 20.72
CA LEU A 112 26.04 -14.12 19.94
C LEU A 112 26.29 -13.79 18.47
N LEU A 113 25.48 -12.90 17.89
CA LEU A 113 25.69 -12.42 16.54
C LEU A 113 27.01 -11.62 16.41
N ALA A 114 27.33 -10.76 17.38
CA ALA A 114 28.61 -10.03 17.41
C ALA A 114 29.80 -10.97 17.49
N ALA A 115 29.74 -12.03 18.32
CA ALA A 115 30.80 -13.04 18.39
C ALA A 115 30.94 -13.84 17.07
N HIS A 116 29.83 -14.15 16.40
CA HIS A 116 29.84 -14.82 15.10
C HIS A 116 30.43 -13.96 13.98
N LEU A 117 30.17 -12.65 14.01
CA LEU A 117 30.80 -11.69 13.10
C LEU A 117 32.29 -11.49 13.41
N ASP A 118 32.69 -11.36 14.68
CA ASP A 118 34.11 -11.22 15.09
C ASP A 118 34.95 -12.41 14.59
N ALA A 119 34.39 -13.63 14.64
CA ALA A 119 35.02 -14.86 14.19
C ALA A 119 35.13 -15.04 12.65
N GLN A 120 34.34 -14.31 11.85
CA GLN A 120 34.33 -14.43 10.38
C GLN A 120 34.88 -13.22 9.65
N LEU A 121 34.81 -12.04 10.25
CA LEU A 121 35.39 -10.83 9.69
C LEU A 121 36.92 -10.90 9.79
N PRO A 122 37.68 -10.68 8.70
CA PRO A 122 39.14 -10.63 8.77
C PRO A 122 39.59 -9.53 9.75
N PRO A 123 40.72 -9.73 10.48
CA PRO A 123 41.24 -8.73 11.40
C PRO A 123 41.45 -7.41 10.64
N GLU A 124 40.97 -6.31 11.22
CA GLU A 124 40.99 -5.01 10.52
C GLU A 124 42.43 -4.58 10.20
N PRO A 125 42.73 -4.16 8.96
CA PRO A 125 44.02 -3.56 8.65
C PRO A 125 44.13 -2.20 9.37
N MET A 126 45.23 -1.99 10.10
CA MET A 126 45.51 -0.73 10.79
C MET A 126 45.71 0.43 9.80
N ALA A 127 44.65 1.20 9.55
CA ALA A 127 44.66 2.48 8.84
C ALA A 127 43.30 3.19 9.04
N GLN A 128 43.19 4.45 9.51
CA GLN A 128 44.14 5.40 10.07
C GLN A 128 43.47 6.10 11.26
N ILE A 129 44.19 6.32 12.37
CA ILE A 129 43.74 7.28 13.38
C ILE A 129 43.96 8.68 12.79
N GLN A 130 42.90 9.33 12.32
CA GLN A 130 42.91 10.78 12.16
C GLN A 130 43.01 11.39 13.56
N ALA A 131 44.19 11.91 13.90
CA ALA A 131 44.33 12.79 15.04
C ALA A 131 43.40 14.00 14.85
N PRO A 132 42.71 14.47 15.90
CA PRO A 132 41.79 15.60 15.77
C PRO A 132 42.56 16.83 15.30
N ALA A 133 42.13 17.41 14.17
CA ALA A 133 42.68 18.66 13.69
C ALA A 133 42.44 19.74 14.75
N ALA A 134 43.52 20.27 15.33
CA ALA A 134 43.45 21.34 16.30
C ALA A 134 42.76 22.57 15.67
N ALA A 135 41.89 23.21 16.44
CA ALA A 135 41.25 24.44 16.03
C ALA A 135 42.33 25.51 15.73
N ILE A 136 42.39 25.95 14.47
CA ILE A 136 43.18 27.13 14.11
C ILE A 136 42.30 28.34 14.43
N ASP A 137 42.58 28.91 15.59
CA ASP A 137 42.09 30.22 16.02
C ASP A 137 42.61 31.30 15.05
N GLN A 138 41.72 32.17 14.55
CA GLN A 138 42.12 33.42 13.90
C GLN A 138 41.35 34.59 14.52
N PRO A 139 42.06 35.65 14.99
CA PRO A 139 41.44 36.73 15.74
C PRO A 139 40.73 37.75 14.85
N GLN A 140 39.82 38.50 15.49
CA GLN A 140 39.01 39.58 14.92
C GLN A 140 39.86 40.79 14.46
N GLY A 141 39.42 41.51 13.43
CA GLY A 141 40.05 42.81 13.08
C GLY A 141 39.55 43.53 11.81
N ALA A 142 38.42 44.25 11.94
CA ALA A 142 38.02 45.51 11.25
C ALA A 142 38.51 45.89 9.82
N GLY A 143 37.57 46.38 8.98
CA GLY A 143 37.86 47.57 8.15
C GLY A 143 37.27 47.68 6.72
N LEU A 144 36.20 48.48 6.59
CA LEU A 144 35.91 49.45 5.50
C LEU A 144 35.55 49.00 4.06
N GLU A 145 34.52 49.68 3.54
CA GLU A 145 33.99 49.77 2.16
C GLU A 145 34.88 50.60 1.20
N PRO A 146 34.45 50.97 -0.04
CA PRO A 146 33.86 50.18 -1.15
C PRO A 146 34.52 50.47 -2.53
N ALA A 147 34.21 49.68 -3.58
CA ALA A 147 34.25 50.17 -4.98
C ALA A 147 33.51 49.27 -6.00
N ALA A 148 32.75 49.91 -6.88
CA ALA A 148 32.38 49.47 -8.24
C ALA A 148 32.75 50.65 -9.21
N PRO A 149 32.45 50.67 -10.53
CA PRO A 149 32.01 49.63 -11.48
C PRO A 149 32.82 49.64 -12.82
N SER A 150 32.56 48.71 -13.75
CA SER A 150 32.64 48.83 -15.24
C SER A 150 32.37 47.43 -15.84
N ALA A 151 31.44 47.14 -16.76
CA ALA A 151 30.94 47.78 -17.99
C ALA A 151 31.79 47.52 -19.26
N ALA A 152 31.06 47.17 -20.34
CA ALA A 152 31.37 47.23 -21.78
C ALA A 152 32.08 46.05 -22.52
N ALA A 153 31.30 45.47 -23.45
CA ALA A 153 31.57 45.30 -24.90
C ALA A 153 32.26 44.02 -25.49
N MET A 154 31.44 43.33 -26.31
CA MET A 154 31.74 42.63 -27.59
C MET A 154 32.62 43.50 -28.55
N PRO A 155 33.31 42.98 -29.61
CA PRO A 155 32.74 42.00 -30.57
C PRO A 155 33.67 41.04 -31.37
N ALA A 156 33.00 40.08 -32.03
CA ALA A 156 33.26 39.48 -33.37
C ALA A 156 34.69 39.13 -33.87
N LEU A 157 34.84 37.91 -34.42
CA LEU A 157 34.88 37.70 -35.88
C LEU A 157 34.89 36.21 -36.31
N PHE A 158 34.42 35.97 -37.54
CA PHE A 158 34.45 34.68 -38.24
C PHE A 158 35.88 34.30 -38.68
N ALA A 159 36.26 33.02 -38.59
CA ALA A 159 36.98 32.31 -39.67
C ALA A 159 37.13 30.78 -39.41
N THR A 160 36.73 29.99 -40.41
CA THR A 160 37.32 28.69 -40.83
C THR A 160 37.69 27.60 -39.82
N SER A 161 37.10 26.41 -39.98
CA SER A 161 37.85 25.23 -40.48
C SER A 161 36.97 24.02 -40.80
N GLN A 162 36.80 23.73 -42.10
CA GLN A 162 36.48 22.37 -42.57
C GLN A 162 37.74 21.49 -42.42
N ALA A 163 38.06 21.01 -41.22
CA ALA A 163 39.27 20.18 -41.01
C ALA A 163 39.26 19.30 -39.73
N SER A 164 38.14 18.64 -39.39
CA SER A 164 38.10 17.73 -38.22
C SER A 164 37.44 16.36 -38.46
N LEU A 165 36.65 16.20 -39.52
CA LEU A 165 35.96 14.93 -39.84
C LEU A 165 36.82 13.90 -40.61
N GLN A 166 38.10 14.20 -40.87
CA GLN A 166 39.03 13.32 -41.59
C GLN A 166 40.07 12.60 -40.70
N ALA A 167 40.00 12.76 -39.38
CA ALA A 167 40.97 12.17 -38.45
C ALA A 167 40.59 10.75 -37.93
N LEU A 168 39.41 10.24 -38.28
CA LEU A 168 38.88 8.96 -37.77
C LEU A 168 38.98 7.77 -38.76
N LEU A 169 39.67 7.95 -39.89
CA LEU A 169 39.85 6.93 -40.93
C LEU A 169 41.33 6.68 -41.26
N LYS A 170 42.04 6.00 -40.35
CA LYS A 170 43.29 5.27 -40.65
C LYS A 170 43.30 3.92 -39.92
N PRO A 171 43.44 2.78 -40.64
CA PRO A 171 43.68 1.50 -40.00
C PRO A 171 45.15 1.40 -39.52
N PRO A 172 45.44 0.74 -38.38
CA PRO A 172 46.80 0.43 -37.97
C PRO A 172 47.39 -0.70 -38.82
N LEU A 173 48.72 -0.78 -38.86
CA LEU A 173 49.47 -1.80 -39.61
C LEU A 173 49.26 -3.21 -39.03
N ALA A 174 49.40 -4.21 -39.90
CA ALA A 174 49.31 -5.62 -39.54
C ALA A 174 50.50 -6.10 -38.69
N THR A 175 50.20 -6.95 -37.71
CA THR A 175 51.14 -7.89 -37.10
C THR A 175 50.45 -9.26 -37.02
N ASP A 176 51.10 -10.31 -37.49
CA ASP A 176 50.48 -11.63 -37.64
C ASP A 176 50.16 -12.30 -36.29
N ALA A 177 48.85 -12.46 -36.03
CA ALA A 177 48.31 -13.38 -35.03
C ALA A 177 46.87 -13.79 -35.43
N PRO A 178 46.45 -15.05 -35.21
CA PRO A 178 45.09 -15.48 -35.57
C PRO A 178 44.04 -14.81 -34.68
N ALA A 179 43.17 -14.00 -35.28
CA ALA A 179 42.14 -13.25 -34.58
C ALA A 179 41.08 -14.17 -33.93
N THR A 180 40.68 -13.84 -32.71
CA THR A 180 39.67 -14.61 -31.95
C THR A 180 38.25 -14.25 -32.38
N ALA A 181 37.30 -15.15 -32.13
CA ALA A 181 35.89 -15.03 -32.56
C ALA A 181 35.19 -13.72 -32.12
N LEU A 182 35.62 -13.13 -31.00
CA LEU A 182 35.12 -11.84 -30.53
C LEU A 182 35.44 -10.68 -31.50
N GLN A 183 36.59 -10.72 -32.17
CA GLN A 183 37.01 -9.69 -33.10
C GLN A 183 36.24 -9.78 -34.43
N GLN A 184 35.89 -11.00 -34.87
CA GLN A 184 34.97 -11.21 -35.98
C GLN A 184 33.55 -10.72 -35.65
N LEU A 185 33.06 -10.96 -34.42
CA LEU A 185 31.76 -10.47 -33.96
C LEU A 185 31.67 -8.94 -33.99
N ILE A 186 32.70 -8.24 -33.48
CA ILE A 186 32.77 -6.77 -33.50
C ILE A 186 32.77 -6.24 -34.95
N GLN A 187 33.50 -6.89 -35.85
CA GLN A 187 33.57 -6.50 -37.26
C GLN A 187 32.21 -6.70 -37.98
N GLN A 188 31.49 -7.77 -37.66
CA GLN A 188 30.14 -8.04 -38.16
C GLN A 188 29.11 -7.04 -37.60
N GLN A 189 29.22 -6.67 -36.32
CA GLN A 189 28.36 -5.68 -35.68
C GLN A 189 28.56 -4.28 -36.26
N MET A 190 29.81 -3.88 -36.56
CA MET A 190 30.14 -2.64 -37.27
C MET A 190 29.54 -2.60 -38.69
N GLN A 191 29.56 -3.72 -39.42
CA GLN A 191 28.94 -3.81 -40.75
C GLN A 191 27.41 -3.65 -40.71
N LEU A 192 26.74 -4.25 -39.73
CA LEU A 192 25.30 -4.08 -39.53
C LEU A 192 24.93 -2.63 -39.17
N MET A 193 25.73 -1.98 -38.31
CA MET A 193 25.50 -0.58 -37.95
C MET A 193 25.67 0.36 -39.16
N ALA A 194 26.64 0.09 -40.04
CA ALA A 194 26.83 0.84 -41.28
C ALA A 194 25.64 0.66 -42.26
N GLN A 195 25.07 -0.54 -42.36
CA GLN A 195 23.87 -0.78 -43.19
C GLN A 195 22.62 -0.10 -42.63
N GLN A 196 22.44 -0.06 -41.30
CA GLN A 196 21.34 0.67 -40.66
C GLN A 196 21.45 2.18 -40.90
N LEU A 197 22.66 2.76 -40.83
CA LEU A 197 22.89 4.18 -41.14
C LEU A 197 22.66 4.51 -42.62
N ALA A 198 22.97 3.58 -43.54
CA ALA A 198 22.68 3.74 -44.97
C ALA A 198 21.16 3.74 -45.26
N LEU A 199 20.38 2.91 -44.56
CA LEU A 199 18.91 2.87 -44.71
C LEU A 199 18.20 4.08 -44.08
N LEU A 200 18.78 4.67 -43.03
CA LEU A 200 18.25 5.87 -42.36
C LEU A 200 18.59 7.19 -43.07
N SER A 201 19.49 7.17 -44.07
CA SER A 201 19.96 8.38 -44.77
C SER A 201 19.37 8.58 -46.17
N SER A 202 18.48 7.69 -46.64
CA SER A 202 17.84 7.79 -47.95
C SER A 202 16.38 8.27 -47.87
N THR A 203 16.16 9.59 -47.94
CA THR A 203 14.86 10.21 -48.21
C THR A 203 14.90 10.96 -49.55
N PRO A 204 14.02 10.65 -50.52
CA PRO A 204 13.87 11.46 -51.73
C PRO A 204 12.79 12.53 -51.53
N PHE A 205 13.07 13.76 -51.98
CA PHE A 205 12.08 14.82 -52.09
C PHE A 205 12.40 15.69 -53.31
N MET A 206 11.43 15.88 -54.22
CA MET A 206 11.27 17.05 -55.12
C MET A 206 9.98 16.90 -55.95
N ALA A 207 9.47 18.01 -56.49
CA ALA A 207 8.05 18.22 -56.75
C ALA A 207 7.61 18.26 -58.24
N ALA A 208 6.31 17.94 -58.43
CA ALA A 208 5.32 18.58 -59.31
C ALA A 208 5.51 18.75 -60.84
N GLN A 209 4.51 18.29 -61.60
CA GLN A 209 3.89 19.05 -62.70
C GLN A 209 2.45 18.56 -62.99
N ALA A 210 1.63 19.39 -63.64
CA ALA A 210 0.19 19.17 -63.88
C ALA A 210 -0.21 19.46 -65.33
N ALA A 211 -1.25 18.77 -65.86
CA ALA A 211 -2.24 19.33 -66.80
C ALA A 211 -3.30 18.31 -67.32
N ALA A 212 -4.50 18.84 -67.59
CA ALA A 212 -5.53 18.38 -68.55
C ALA A 212 -6.43 17.15 -68.23
N ALA A 213 -7.69 17.28 -68.65
CA ALA A 213 -8.82 16.33 -68.59
C ALA A 213 -9.62 16.48 -69.93
N PRO A 214 -10.90 16.07 -70.12
CA PRO A 214 -11.81 15.09 -69.46
C PRO A 214 -12.48 14.19 -70.55
N PRO A 215 -13.80 13.81 -70.60
CA PRO A 215 -14.87 13.52 -69.61
C PRO A 215 -15.65 12.17 -69.85
N THR A 216 -16.76 11.99 -69.11
CA THR A 216 -18.01 11.19 -69.36
C THR A 216 -18.14 9.77 -68.77
N ALA A 217 -19.28 9.34 -68.20
CA ALA A 217 -20.48 10.08 -67.73
C ALA A 217 -21.39 9.28 -66.76
N ALA A 218 -22.14 10.04 -65.93
CA ALA A 218 -23.51 9.82 -65.40
C ALA A 218 -23.87 8.63 -64.44
N GLY A 219 -24.59 8.97 -63.35
CA GLY A 219 -25.51 8.09 -62.61
C GLY A 219 -26.96 8.20 -63.16
N PRO A 220 -28.06 8.18 -62.36
CA PRO A 220 -28.20 8.10 -60.89
C PRO A 220 -29.26 7.05 -60.41
N SER A 221 -29.54 6.99 -59.09
CA SER A 221 -30.89 6.97 -58.46
C SER A 221 -31.00 6.14 -57.16
N SER A 222 -31.58 6.76 -56.14
CA SER A 222 -32.25 6.15 -54.96
C SER A 222 -33.79 6.26 -55.17
N PRO A 223 -34.69 5.84 -54.26
CA PRO A 223 -34.56 5.01 -53.04
C PRO A 223 -35.58 3.83 -53.00
N ASP A 224 -35.68 3.08 -51.88
CA ASP A 224 -36.82 3.12 -50.92
C ASP A 224 -36.90 1.85 -50.00
N ARG A 225 -37.82 1.92 -49.02
CA ARG A 225 -38.00 1.20 -47.76
C ARG A 225 -38.34 -0.32 -47.75
N ALA A 226 -38.06 -0.88 -46.56
CA ALA A 226 -38.94 -1.74 -45.72
C ALA A 226 -38.76 -3.28 -45.64
N ALA A 227 -38.32 -3.69 -44.45
CA ALA A 227 -39.02 -4.58 -43.51
C ALA A 227 -39.00 -6.14 -43.64
N THR A 228 -38.62 -6.73 -42.51
CA THR A 228 -39.14 -7.96 -41.85
C THR A 228 -38.68 -9.37 -42.24
N SER A 229 -38.55 -10.15 -41.15
CA SER A 229 -38.54 -11.62 -41.01
C SER A 229 -37.20 -12.38 -41.13
N SER A 230 -36.87 -13.00 -40.00
CA SER A 230 -36.02 -14.18 -39.80
C SER A 230 -36.91 -15.22 -39.08
N PRO A 231 -36.44 -16.43 -38.69
CA PRO A 231 -35.20 -17.14 -39.05
C PRO A 231 -35.48 -18.58 -39.57
N THR A 232 -34.43 -19.31 -39.98
CA THR A 232 -34.49 -20.79 -40.00
C THR A 232 -33.19 -21.40 -39.45
N THR A 233 -33.35 -22.48 -38.69
CA THR A 233 -32.34 -23.24 -37.95
C THR A 233 -31.51 -24.20 -38.82
N ALA A 234 -30.32 -24.56 -38.34
CA ALA A 234 -29.61 -25.77 -38.77
C ALA A 234 -28.94 -26.44 -37.54
N THR A 235 -29.16 -27.75 -37.39
CA THR A 235 -28.71 -28.59 -36.27
C THR A 235 -27.55 -29.51 -36.65
N ALA A 236 -26.96 -30.16 -35.64
CA ALA A 236 -25.81 -31.07 -35.72
C ALA A 236 -26.07 -32.37 -36.52
N PRO A 237 -25.04 -33.22 -36.65
CA PRO A 237 -25.24 -34.65 -36.38
C PRO A 237 -24.20 -35.27 -35.43
N GLU A 238 -24.51 -36.46 -34.94
CA GLU A 238 -23.79 -37.21 -33.89
C GLU A 238 -23.47 -38.65 -34.36
N ALA A 239 -22.36 -39.21 -33.84
CA ALA A 239 -21.98 -40.62 -33.65
C ALA A 239 -22.29 -41.75 -34.70
N ALA A 240 -21.26 -42.57 -34.95
CA ALA A 240 -21.38 -44.03 -35.11
C ALA A 240 -20.05 -44.72 -34.72
N ALA A 241 -20.11 -45.95 -34.19
CA ALA A 241 -18.94 -46.74 -33.77
C ALA A 241 -19.07 -48.21 -34.18
N THR A 242 -17.94 -48.87 -34.49
CA THR A 242 -17.83 -50.34 -34.66
C THR A 242 -16.43 -50.85 -34.29
N THR A 243 -16.35 -52.13 -33.91
CA THR A 243 -15.22 -52.78 -33.20
C THR A 243 -14.38 -53.73 -34.06
N GLY A 244 -13.13 -54.02 -33.64
CA GLY A 244 -12.32 -55.12 -34.19
C GLY A 244 -10.86 -55.16 -33.70
N SER A 245 -10.41 -56.33 -33.19
CA SER A 245 -9.04 -56.70 -32.80
C SER A 245 -8.62 -57.97 -33.60
N PRO A 246 -7.37 -58.54 -33.59
CA PRO A 246 -6.24 -58.32 -32.65
C PRO A 246 -4.79 -58.40 -33.28
N GLU A 247 -3.79 -58.54 -32.38
CA GLU A 247 -2.44 -59.16 -32.52
C GLU A 247 -1.18 -58.42 -33.08
N SER A 248 -0.28 -58.13 -32.13
CA SER A 248 1.21 -58.22 -32.10
C SER A 248 2.10 -57.96 -33.33
N ALA A 249 3.02 -57.00 -33.17
CA ALA A 249 4.43 -57.10 -33.62
C ALA A 249 5.36 -56.32 -32.67
N SER A 250 6.57 -56.82 -32.42
CA SER A 250 7.49 -56.37 -31.34
C SER A 250 8.88 -55.95 -31.83
N ILE A 251 9.38 -54.77 -31.43
CA ILE A 251 10.82 -54.39 -31.50
C ILE A 251 11.15 -53.42 -30.32
N PRO A 252 12.43 -53.11 -29.97
CA PRO A 252 13.04 -53.66 -28.77
C PRO A 252 13.37 -52.63 -27.67
N THR A 253 13.70 -53.15 -26.48
CA THR A 253 14.07 -52.41 -25.27
C THR A 253 15.47 -51.80 -25.33
N HIS A 254 15.56 -50.48 -25.13
CA HIS A 254 16.74 -49.84 -24.52
C HIS A 254 16.46 -49.56 -23.05
N ALA A 255 17.33 -50.06 -22.16
CA ALA A 255 17.17 -49.92 -20.72
C ALA A 255 17.49 -48.48 -20.26
N ALA A 256 16.48 -47.78 -19.74
CA ALA A 256 16.69 -46.57 -18.95
C ALA A 256 17.06 -46.96 -17.50
N PRO A 257 18.01 -46.26 -16.85
CA PRO A 257 18.36 -46.54 -15.45
C PRO A 257 17.18 -46.23 -14.53
N ALA A 258 17.03 -47.03 -13.46
CA ALA A 258 15.94 -46.88 -12.51
C ALA A 258 16.00 -45.51 -11.80
N PRO A 259 14.85 -44.87 -11.51
CA PRO A 259 14.83 -43.65 -10.73
C PRO A 259 15.32 -43.94 -9.30
N SER A 260 16.43 -43.32 -8.92
CA SER A 260 16.91 -43.34 -7.54
C SER A 260 15.87 -42.68 -6.63
N THR A 261 15.33 -43.45 -5.67
CA THR A 261 14.44 -42.96 -4.62
C THR A 261 15.04 -41.72 -3.97
N PRO A 262 14.36 -40.55 -3.95
CA PRO A 262 14.78 -39.43 -3.14
C PRO A 262 14.80 -39.88 -1.68
N ALA A 263 15.96 -39.75 -1.01
CA ALA A 263 16.04 -40.03 0.41
C ALA A 263 15.00 -39.18 1.15
N ALA A 264 14.21 -39.81 2.01
CA ALA A 264 13.18 -39.11 2.77
C ALA A 264 13.83 -38.05 3.67
N ALA A 265 13.60 -36.77 3.37
CA ALA A 265 13.93 -35.69 4.28
C ALA A 265 13.12 -35.86 5.56
N SER A 266 13.78 -35.82 6.71
CA SER A 266 13.14 -35.92 8.02
C SER A 266 12.12 -34.79 8.22
N PRO A 267 11.03 -34.99 8.99
CA PRO A 267 9.93 -34.01 9.08
C PRO A 267 10.27 -32.64 9.70
N ASP A 268 11.46 -32.47 10.27
CA ASP A 268 11.83 -31.30 11.09
C ASP A 268 12.37 -30.09 10.31
N ASP A 269 12.54 -30.18 8.98
CA ASP A 269 13.18 -29.08 8.21
C ASP A 269 12.24 -27.89 7.89
N ALA A 270 10.97 -27.97 8.29
CA ALA A 270 9.97 -26.91 8.11
C ALA A 270 9.90 -25.93 9.30
N ALA A 271 11.01 -25.23 9.57
CA ALA A 271 11.04 -24.17 10.59
C ALA A 271 10.05 -23.04 10.23
N THR A 272 8.94 -22.94 10.97
CA THR A 272 7.83 -22.03 10.67
C THR A 272 8.26 -20.56 10.83
N GLN A 273 8.22 -19.80 9.73
CA GLN A 273 8.25 -18.33 9.78
C GLN A 273 7.12 -17.83 10.71
N ARG A 274 7.46 -17.04 11.75
CA ARG A 274 6.44 -16.36 12.56
C ARG A 274 6.04 -15.06 11.89
N TYR A 275 5.08 -15.15 10.98
CA TYR A 275 4.48 -13.96 10.37
C TYR A 275 3.63 -13.22 11.42
N ASP A 276 3.99 -11.97 11.72
CA ASP A 276 3.20 -11.10 12.60
C ASP A 276 2.06 -10.45 11.79
N VAL A 277 0.84 -10.91 12.04
CA VAL A 277 -0.37 -10.46 11.35
C VAL A 277 -0.78 -9.05 11.75
N GLN A 278 -0.42 -8.57 12.94
CA GLN A 278 -0.79 -7.23 13.41
C GLN A 278 0.07 -6.14 12.75
N LYS A 279 1.28 -6.48 12.30
CA LYS A 279 2.18 -5.57 11.56
C LYS A 279 1.96 -5.56 10.04
N ALA A 280 0.93 -6.25 9.53
CA ALA A 280 0.65 -6.34 8.08
C ALA A 280 0.13 -5.01 7.49
N PHE A 281 0.99 -4.31 6.75
CA PHE A 281 0.66 -3.02 6.12
C PHE A 281 -0.36 -3.13 4.96
N GLY A 282 -1.33 -2.21 4.91
CA GLY A 282 -2.20 -1.98 3.75
C GLY A 282 -2.99 -3.22 3.26
N ALA A 283 -2.60 -3.75 2.10
CA ALA A 283 -3.24 -4.90 1.43
C ALA A 283 -2.40 -6.19 1.48
N ILE A 284 -1.33 -6.23 2.30
CA ILE A 284 -0.47 -7.41 2.45
C ILE A 284 -1.27 -8.59 3.04
N ALA A 285 -0.93 -9.80 2.60
CA ALA A 285 -1.58 -11.04 2.99
C ALA A 285 -1.32 -11.40 4.46
N ARG A 286 -2.38 -11.71 5.21
CA ARG A 286 -2.31 -12.15 6.62
C ARG A 286 -2.10 -13.65 6.70
N ILE A 287 -0.97 -14.10 7.26
CA ILE A 287 -0.58 -15.52 7.34
C ILE A 287 -0.45 -15.92 8.81
N HIS A 288 -1.15 -16.97 9.25
CA HIS A 288 -0.98 -17.53 10.60
C HIS A 288 -0.33 -18.91 10.51
N THR A 289 0.81 -19.09 11.17
CA THR A 289 1.56 -20.36 11.14
C THR A 289 1.31 -21.29 12.34
N GLN A 290 0.55 -20.84 13.35
CA GLN A 290 0.19 -21.63 14.53
C GLN A 290 -1.27 -22.13 14.48
N ALA A 291 -1.55 -23.22 15.20
CA ALA A 291 -2.90 -23.78 15.34
C ALA A 291 -3.43 -23.57 16.78
N SER A 292 -4.63 -23.00 16.90
CA SER A 292 -5.34 -22.88 18.19
C SER A 292 -6.05 -24.20 18.53
N ALA A 293 -6.07 -24.56 19.82
CA ALA A 293 -6.83 -25.71 20.30
C ALA A 293 -8.34 -25.44 20.18
N LEU A 294 -9.05 -26.29 19.43
CA LEU A 294 -10.51 -26.23 19.27
C LEU A 294 -11.23 -27.22 20.19
N THR A 295 -12.50 -26.95 20.50
CA THR A 295 -13.42 -27.96 21.05
C THR A 295 -13.78 -29.01 19.99
N GLU A 296 -14.31 -30.16 20.41
CA GLU A 296 -14.81 -31.18 19.48
C GLU A 296 -15.96 -30.65 18.61
N ARG A 297 -16.85 -29.86 19.20
CA ARG A 297 -17.93 -29.19 18.49
C ARG A 297 -17.41 -28.19 17.46
N GLN A 298 -16.46 -27.33 17.83
CA GLN A 298 -15.81 -26.39 16.91
C GLN A 298 -15.16 -27.15 15.73
N ARG A 299 -14.43 -28.26 15.99
CA ARG A 299 -13.87 -29.13 14.93
C ARG A 299 -14.95 -29.69 14.00
N ALA A 300 -16.01 -30.27 14.55
CA ALA A 300 -17.08 -30.88 13.76
C ALA A 300 -17.81 -29.86 12.88
N ARG A 301 -18.12 -28.67 13.43
CA ARG A 301 -18.78 -27.57 12.72
C ARG A 301 -17.87 -26.96 11.65
N LEU A 302 -16.60 -26.73 11.95
CA LEU A 302 -15.60 -26.27 10.98
C LEU A 302 -15.43 -27.25 9.82
N ALA A 303 -15.30 -28.55 10.11
CA ALA A 303 -15.18 -29.58 9.08
C ALA A 303 -16.44 -29.67 8.19
N ALA A 304 -17.64 -29.50 8.76
CA ALA A 304 -18.87 -29.42 7.99
C ALA A 304 -18.93 -28.18 7.10
N PHE A 305 -18.53 -27.01 7.61
CA PHE A 305 -18.42 -25.78 6.81
C PHE A 305 -17.42 -25.91 5.67
N MET A 306 -16.21 -26.43 5.95
CA MET A 306 -15.16 -26.60 4.94
C MET A 306 -15.61 -27.53 3.80
N ARG A 307 -16.30 -28.65 4.11
CA ARG A 307 -16.89 -29.50 3.07
C ARG A 307 -17.89 -28.73 2.20
N ARG A 308 -18.84 -28.02 2.82
CA ARG A 308 -19.85 -27.20 2.11
C ARG A 308 -19.22 -26.14 1.20
N TYR A 309 -18.15 -25.49 1.66
CA TYR A 309 -17.43 -24.47 0.89
C TYR A 309 -16.67 -25.08 -0.31
N VAL A 310 -15.96 -26.19 -0.10
CA VAL A 310 -15.21 -26.89 -1.15
C VAL A 310 -16.14 -27.53 -2.19
N GLU A 311 -17.28 -28.09 -1.77
CA GLU A 311 -18.30 -28.63 -2.65
C GLU A 311 -18.89 -27.53 -3.56
N ARG A 312 -19.21 -26.36 -2.99
CA ARG A 312 -19.69 -25.21 -3.77
C ARG A 312 -18.64 -24.69 -4.76
N THR A 313 -17.36 -24.61 -4.37
CA THR A 313 -16.30 -23.89 -5.13
C THR A 313 -15.20 -24.82 -5.67
N GLY A 314 -15.59 -26.04 -6.05
CA GLY A 314 -14.68 -27.13 -6.41
C GLY A 314 -13.72 -26.80 -7.55
N LYS A 315 -14.20 -26.19 -8.64
CA LYS A 315 -13.35 -25.78 -9.77
C LYS A 315 -12.44 -24.61 -9.40
N SER A 316 -12.87 -23.68 -8.54
CA SER A 316 -11.98 -22.62 -8.05
C SER A 316 -10.79 -23.17 -7.25
N ARG A 317 -11.01 -24.20 -6.43
CA ARG A 317 -9.95 -24.94 -5.73
C ARG A 317 -9.04 -25.69 -6.71
N ALA A 318 -9.62 -26.40 -7.67
CA ALA A 318 -8.87 -27.16 -8.69
C ALA A 318 -8.01 -26.25 -9.58
N TYR A 319 -8.57 -25.16 -10.08
CA TYR A 319 -7.85 -24.12 -10.82
C TYR A 319 -6.67 -23.58 -10.02
N THR A 320 -6.89 -23.23 -8.75
CA THR A 320 -5.81 -22.74 -7.88
C THR A 320 -4.71 -23.78 -7.71
N ALA A 321 -5.03 -25.06 -7.54
CA ALA A 321 -4.04 -26.14 -7.43
C ALA A 321 -3.25 -26.33 -8.74
N GLN A 322 -3.93 -26.32 -9.89
CA GLN A 322 -3.34 -26.48 -11.22
C GLN A 322 -2.37 -25.33 -11.58
N HIS A 323 -2.75 -24.08 -11.27
CA HIS A 323 -2.01 -22.91 -11.72
C HIS A 323 -0.99 -22.36 -10.72
N ARG A 324 -1.03 -22.73 -9.43
CA ARG A 324 -0.12 -22.20 -8.38
C ARG A 324 1.38 -22.40 -8.67
N GLY A 325 1.76 -23.42 -9.46
CA GLY A 325 3.15 -23.62 -9.88
C GLY A 325 3.67 -22.58 -10.89
N HIS A 326 2.78 -21.84 -11.55
CA HIS A 326 3.10 -20.89 -12.61
C HIS A 326 2.59 -19.46 -12.32
N LEU A 327 1.50 -19.32 -11.58
CA LEU A 327 0.88 -18.04 -11.23
C LEU A 327 1.26 -17.63 -9.80
N ALA A 328 2.26 -16.75 -9.68
CA ALA A 328 2.62 -16.09 -8.43
C ALA A 328 1.66 -14.92 -8.15
N ASP A 329 0.70 -15.11 -7.24
CA ASP A 329 -0.27 -14.09 -6.81
C ASP A 329 -0.21 -13.92 -5.28
N PRO A 330 0.11 -12.73 -4.74
CA PRO A 330 0.15 -12.51 -3.28
C PRO A 330 -1.22 -12.68 -2.59
N ARG A 331 -2.34 -12.72 -3.33
CA ARG A 331 -3.69 -12.87 -2.76
C ARG A 331 -4.07 -14.31 -2.43
N VAL A 332 -3.40 -15.33 -3.00
CA VAL A 332 -3.76 -16.74 -2.73
C VAL A 332 -3.26 -17.26 -1.38
N VAL A 333 -2.53 -16.44 -0.62
CA VAL A 333 -2.02 -16.77 0.73
C VAL A 333 -2.66 -15.90 1.83
N ASN A 334 -3.52 -14.93 1.49
CA ASN A 334 -4.23 -14.13 2.48
C ASN A 334 -5.22 -14.99 3.27
N GLY A 335 -5.20 -14.85 4.60
CA GLY A 335 -6.00 -15.69 5.50
C GLY A 335 -5.45 -17.10 5.70
N PHE A 336 -4.25 -17.43 5.19
CA PHE A 336 -3.69 -18.78 5.31
C PHE A 336 -3.50 -19.17 6.77
N ARG A 337 -4.08 -20.30 7.17
CA ARG A 337 -3.79 -21.00 8.42
C ARG A 337 -3.77 -22.52 8.12
N PRO A 338 -2.82 -23.32 8.65
CA PRO A 338 -2.70 -24.75 8.34
C PRO A 338 -4.02 -25.54 8.49
N MET A 339 -4.81 -25.21 9.51
CA MET A 339 -6.09 -25.86 9.82
C MET A 339 -7.22 -25.57 8.81
N ILE A 340 -7.17 -24.43 8.10
CA ILE A 340 -8.21 -24.04 7.12
C ILE A 340 -7.67 -23.98 5.69
N LYS A 341 -6.44 -24.49 5.43
CA LYS A 341 -5.76 -24.42 4.12
C LYS A 341 -6.64 -24.88 2.95
N ASP A 342 -7.52 -25.86 3.19
CA ASP A 342 -8.41 -26.43 2.17
C ASP A 342 -9.59 -25.52 1.76
N ILE A 343 -9.73 -24.33 2.35
CA ILE A 343 -10.62 -23.25 1.91
C ILE A 343 -9.88 -21.93 1.60
N VAL A 344 -8.53 -21.95 1.61
CA VAL A 344 -7.69 -20.76 1.33
C VAL A 344 -7.31 -20.74 -0.15
N TYR A 345 -8.20 -20.18 -0.95
CA TYR A 345 -8.04 -19.88 -2.36
C TYR A 345 -9.02 -18.78 -2.79
N GLN A 346 -8.74 -18.14 -3.92
CA GLN A 346 -9.65 -17.15 -4.52
C GLN A 346 -10.77 -17.85 -5.28
N VAL A 347 -11.98 -17.27 -5.25
CA VAL A 347 -13.09 -17.71 -6.11
C VAL A 347 -12.80 -17.22 -7.53
N VAL A 348 -12.80 -18.13 -8.51
CA VAL A 348 -12.38 -17.82 -9.88
C VAL A 348 -13.60 -17.46 -10.71
N ILE A 349 -13.67 -16.21 -11.18
CA ILE A 349 -14.84 -15.64 -11.85
C ILE A 349 -14.81 -15.93 -13.36
N ALA A 350 -15.93 -16.44 -13.88
CA ALA A 350 -16.16 -16.68 -15.30
C ALA A 350 -16.80 -15.47 -16.02
N ARG A 351 -17.72 -14.77 -15.36
CA ARG A 351 -18.41 -13.58 -15.91
C ARG A 351 -19.00 -12.67 -14.83
N SER A 352 -19.36 -11.45 -15.21
CA SER A 352 -19.96 -10.43 -14.34
C SER A 352 -20.97 -9.55 -15.10
N LYS A 353 -21.98 -9.01 -14.41
CA LYS A 353 -22.96 -8.01 -14.93
C LYS A 353 -23.76 -7.43 -13.76
N GLY A 354 -23.97 -6.11 -13.73
CA GLY A 354 -24.69 -5.42 -12.66
C GLY A 354 -24.01 -5.63 -11.31
N ALA A 355 -24.76 -5.92 -10.25
CA ALA A 355 -24.20 -6.27 -8.94
C ALA A 355 -23.66 -7.72 -8.84
N TYR A 356 -23.59 -8.48 -9.94
CA TYR A 356 -23.37 -9.92 -9.89
C TYR A 356 -22.07 -10.41 -10.52
N LEU A 357 -21.51 -11.46 -9.90
CA LEU A 357 -20.45 -12.31 -10.43
C LEU A 357 -20.95 -13.75 -10.56
N TRP A 358 -20.36 -14.51 -11.50
CA TRP A 358 -20.53 -15.96 -11.59
C TRP A 358 -19.17 -16.65 -11.67
N ASP A 359 -18.95 -17.67 -10.85
CA ASP A 359 -17.68 -18.43 -10.83
C ASP A 359 -17.63 -19.57 -11.86
N LEU A 360 -16.49 -20.27 -11.93
CA LEU A 360 -16.31 -21.44 -12.81
C LEU A 360 -17.30 -22.59 -12.51
N ASP A 361 -17.75 -22.71 -11.26
CA ASP A 361 -18.71 -23.70 -10.80
C ASP A 361 -20.16 -23.33 -11.20
N GLY A 362 -20.39 -22.08 -11.61
CA GLY A 362 -21.69 -21.53 -12.03
C GLY A 362 -22.44 -20.81 -10.90
N ASN A 363 -21.85 -20.71 -9.71
CA ASN A 363 -22.45 -20.03 -8.57
C ASN A 363 -22.59 -18.54 -8.84
N GLN A 364 -23.78 -18.00 -8.64
CA GLN A 364 -23.98 -16.55 -8.59
C GLN A 364 -23.56 -15.98 -7.23
N TYR A 365 -23.01 -14.77 -7.26
CA TYR A 365 -22.71 -13.94 -6.10
C TYR A 365 -23.24 -12.52 -6.30
N VAL A 366 -23.82 -11.92 -5.26
CA VAL A 366 -23.87 -10.45 -5.13
C VAL A 366 -22.47 -9.99 -4.72
N ASP A 367 -21.87 -9.11 -5.49
CA ASP A 367 -20.54 -8.57 -5.22
C ASP A 367 -20.62 -7.31 -4.36
N VAL A 368 -20.04 -7.38 -3.16
CA VAL A 368 -19.86 -6.20 -2.29
C VAL A 368 -18.39 -5.77 -2.21
N LEU A 369 -17.46 -6.48 -2.85
CA LEU A 369 -16.08 -6.04 -3.01
C LEU A 369 -15.94 -5.00 -4.14
N ASN A 370 -16.71 -5.17 -5.23
CA ASN A 370 -16.86 -4.23 -6.35
C ASN A 370 -15.51 -3.72 -6.91
N GLY A 371 -14.57 -4.64 -7.08
CA GLY A 371 -13.21 -4.36 -7.54
C GLY A 371 -12.46 -3.38 -6.63
N PHE A 372 -12.56 -3.54 -5.31
CA PHE A 372 -11.90 -2.68 -4.31
C PHE A 372 -12.36 -1.21 -4.40
N GLY A 373 -13.62 -0.99 -4.79
CA GLY A 373 -14.24 0.32 -4.93
C GLY A 373 -14.12 0.97 -6.31
N MET A 374 -13.51 0.30 -7.30
CA MET A 374 -13.47 0.80 -8.68
C MET A 374 -14.85 0.84 -9.35
N SER A 375 -15.69 -0.15 -9.06
CA SER A 375 -17.03 -0.20 -9.65
C SER A 375 -17.97 0.64 -8.79
N LEU A 376 -18.38 1.81 -9.30
CA LEU A 376 -19.48 2.60 -8.72
C LEU A 376 -20.82 2.22 -9.34
N PHE A 377 -20.83 1.75 -10.59
CA PHE A 377 -22.02 1.49 -11.40
C PHE A 377 -22.33 -0.01 -11.61
N GLY A 378 -21.65 -0.89 -10.87
CA GLY A 378 -21.68 -2.33 -11.12
C GLY A 378 -20.82 -2.75 -12.32
N TRP A 379 -20.94 -4.02 -12.69
CA TRP A 379 -20.17 -4.65 -13.76
C TRP A 379 -20.83 -4.47 -15.12
N GLN A 380 -20.04 -4.06 -16.12
CA GLN A 380 -20.50 -3.81 -17.49
C GLN A 380 -21.74 -2.89 -17.55
N PRO A 381 -21.71 -1.67 -16.98
CA PRO A 381 -22.78 -0.70 -17.16
C PRO A 381 -22.85 -0.31 -18.65
N ASP A 382 -24.06 -0.30 -19.23
CA ASP A 382 -24.22 -0.26 -20.69
C ASP A 382 -23.59 1.01 -21.31
N PHE A 383 -23.73 2.16 -20.66
CA PHE A 383 -23.15 3.43 -21.12
C PHE A 383 -21.60 3.43 -21.20
N VAL A 384 -20.90 2.62 -20.39
CA VAL A 384 -19.44 2.44 -20.52
C VAL A 384 -19.13 1.39 -21.57
N LEU A 385 -19.88 0.28 -21.58
CA LEU A 385 -19.67 -0.82 -22.51
C LEU A 385 -19.82 -0.36 -23.96
N ASP A 386 -20.81 0.48 -24.24
CA ASP A 386 -21.07 1.00 -25.58
C ASP A 386 -20.01 2.04 -26.00
N ALA A 387 -19.55 2.90 -25.08
CA ALA A 387 -18.43 3.82 -25.34
C ALA A 387 -17.12 3.05 -25.64
N VAL A 388 -16.84 1.97 -24.91
CA VAL A 388 -15.66 1.12 -25.14
C VAL A 388 -15.77 0.36 -26.46
N ARG A 389 -16.96 -0.14 -26.83
CA ARG A 389 -17.21 -0.77 -28.15
C ARG A 389 -17.00 0.21 -29.29
N GLN A 390 -17.61 1.40 -29.21
CA GLN A 390 -17.43 2.44 -30.22
C GLN A 390 -15.96 2.82 -30.39
N GLN A 391 -15.19 2.87 -29.29
CA GLN A 391 -13.75 3.13 -29.37
C GLN A 391 -12.96 1.94 -29.96
N LEU A 392 -13.34 0.69 -29.69
CA LEU A 392 -12.74 -0.48 -30.32
C LEU A 392 -12.92 -0.44 -31.85
N ASP A 393 -14.13 -0.13 -32.32
CA ASP A 393 -14.44 0.00 -33.76
C ASP A 393 -13.71 1.16 -34.42
N ALA A 394 -13.40 2.22 -33.67
CA ALA A 394 -12.65 3.40 -34.13
C ALA A 394 -11.11 3.24 -34.08
N GLY A 395 -10.59 2.22 -33.39
CA GLY A 395 -9.16 2.00 -33.18
C GLY A 395 -8.65 2.42 -31.79
N TYR A 396 -7.46 1.94 -31.43
CA TYR A 396 -6.88 2.10 -30.09
C TYR A 396 -5.37 2.37 -30.14
N ASP A 397 -4.94 3.19 -31.09
CA ASP A 397 -3.54 3.53 -31.32
C ASP A 397 -2.85 4.16 -30.11
N ILE A 398 -1.58 3.79 -29.92
CA ILE A 398 -0.71 4.28 -28.85
C ILE A 398 0.48 5.01 -29.50
N GLY A 399 0.80 6.21 -29.01
CA GLY A 399 1.85 7.07 -29.52
C GLY A 399 1.33 8.46 -29.90
N PRO A 400 0.38 8.56 -30.86
CA PRO A 400 -0.33 9.80 -31.15
C PRO A 400 -1.18 10.29 -29.96
N GLN A 401 -1.52 11.57 -29.95
CA GLN A 401 -2.45 12.12 -28.97
C GLN A 401 -3.90 11.75 -29.33
N HIS A 402 -4.63 11.17 -28.39
CA HIS A 402 -6.03 10.77 -28.59
C HIS A 402 -7.01 11.94 -28.31
N PRO A 403 -8.06 12.15 -29.13
CA PRO A 403 -8.96 13.30 -29.00
C PRO A 403 -9.74 13.35 -27.68
N LEU A 404 -9.99 12.24 -27.00
CA LEU A 404 -10.70 12.23 -25.71
C LEU A 404 -9.85 12.71 -24.53
N ALA A 405 -8.53 12.87 -24.69
CA ALA A 405 -7.66 13.28 -23.59
C ALA A 405 -7.99 14.69 -23.04
N GLY A 406 -8.33 15.63 -23.93
CA GLY A 406 -8.78 16.98 -23.55
C GLY A 406 -10.12 16.97 -22.82
N PRO A 407 -11.20 16.46 -23.45
CA PRO A 407 -12.53 16.37 -22.83
C PRO A 407 -12.57 15.62 -21.49
N VAL A 408 -11.74 14.57 -21.30
CA VAL A 408 -11.62 13.89 -20.00
C VAL A 408 -10.98 14.82 -18.95
N ALA A 409 -9.91 15.54 -19.30
CA ALA A 409 -9.27 16.50 -18.39
C ALA A 409 -10.20 17.68 -18.05
N GLU A 410 -10.94 18.20 -19.03
CA GLU A 410 -11.96 19.24 -18.84
C GLU A 410 -13.06 18.80 -17.87
N LEU A 411 -13.64 17.59 -18.06
CA LEU A 411 -14.65 17.05 -17.15
C LEU A 411 -14.12 16.81 -15.73
N VAL A 412 -12.84 16.40 -15.58
CA VAL A 412 -12.21 16.31 -14.26
C VAL A 412 -12.13 17.70 -13.61
N CYS A 413 -11.60 18.69 -14.32
CA CYS A 413 -11.47 20.07 -13.83
C CYS A 413 -12.83 20.68 -13.46
N GLU A 414 -13.86 20.46 -14.28
CA GLU A 414 -15.23 20.94 -14.02
C GLU A 414 -15.83 20.31 -12.75
N LEU A 415 -15.74 18.98 -12.61
CA LEU A 415 -16.36 18.26 -11.48
C LEU A 415 -15.60 18.40 -10.16
N THR A 416 -14.30 18.68 -10.20
CA THR A 416 -13.45 18.83 -9.00
C THR A 416 -13.12 20.28 -8.66
N GLY A 417 -13.38 21.22 -9.56
CA GLY A 417 -13.03 22.63 -9.41
C GLY A 417 -11.53 22.93 -9.50
N PHE A 418 -10.71 22.01 -10.03
CA PHE A 418 -9.27 22.18 -10.23
C PHE A 418 -8.92 22.83 -11.57
N ASP A 419 -7.77 23.48 -11.63
CA ASP A 419 -7.38 24.34 -12.76
C ASP A 419 -6.82 23.52 -13.94
N ARG A 420 -6.17 22.38 -13.64
CA ARG A 420 -5.56 21.47 -14.62
C ARG A 420 -5.61 20.01 -14.12
N ALA A 421 -5.59 19.06 -15.06
CA ALA A 421 -5.51 17.62 -14.78
C ALA A 421 -4.50 16.91 -15.71
N GLY A 422 -3.80 15.92 -15.17
CA GLY A 422 -2.84 15.06 -15.85
C GLY A 422 -3.22 13.58 -15.66
N LEU A 423 -3.03 12.77 -16.70
CA LEU A 423 -3.52 11.39 -16.76
C LEU A 423 -2.37 10.38 -16.54
N CYS A 424 -2.68 9.25 -15.89
CA CYS A 424 -1.78 8.17 -15.49
C CYS A 424 -2.45 6.80 -15.75
N ASN A 425 -1.73 5.69 -15.59
CA ASN A 425 -2.30 4.34 -15.71
C ASN A 425 -2.96 3.86 -14.40
N THR A 426 -2.48 4.31 -13.25
CA THR A 426 -2.95 3.84 -11.93
C THR A 426 -2.95 4.95 -10.88
N GLY A 427 -3.70 4.75 -9.79
CA GLY A 427 -3.63 5.64 -8.62
C GLY A 427 -2.24 5.72 -7.98
N SER A 428 -1.45 4.63 -7.99
CA SER A 428 -0.07 4.64 -7.49
C SER A 428 0.83 5.58 -8.31
N GLU A 429 0.66 5.60 -9.63
CA GLU A 429 1.36 6.57 -10.50
C GLU A 429 0.89 8.01 -10.26
N ALA A 430 -0.40 8.22 -10.02
CA ALA A 430 -0.94 9.54 -9.72
C ALA A 430 -0.36 10.12 -8.41
N VAL A 431 -0.23 9.32 -7.35
CA VAL A 431 0.44 9.75 -6.11
C VAL A 431 1.94 9.98 -6.33
N MET A 432 2.64 9.09 -7.04
CA MET A 432 4.04 9.31 -7.41
C MET A 432 4.23 10.64 -8.17
N ALA A 433 3.35 10.94 -9.11
CA ALA A 433 3.35 12.21 -9.85
C ALA A 433 3.08 13.41 -8.92
N ALA A 434 2.08 13.32 -8.05
CA ALA A 434 1.73 14.40 -7.12
C ALA A 434 2.88 14.74 -6.16
N VAL A 435 3.52 13.73 -5.55
CA VAL A 435 4.70 13.91 -4.68
C VAL A 435 5.87 14.52 -5.46
N ARG A 436 6.11 14.07 -6.70
CA ARG A 436 7.18 14.60 -7.55
C ARG A 436 6.94 16.06 -7.95
N MET A 437 5.72 16.44 -8.32
CA MET A 437 5.35 17.82 -8.60
C MET A 437 5.51 18.71 -7.37
N ALA A 438 5.04 18.27 -6.21
CA ALA A 438 5.18 19.02 -4.96
C ALA A 438 6.64 19.32 -4.61
N ARG A 439 7.55 18.33 -4.72
CA ARG A 439 9.00 18.57 -4.55
C ARG A 439 9.59 19.49 -5.61
N THR A 440 9.17 19.34 -6.87
CA THR A 440 9.66 20.17 -7.99
C THR A 440 9.32 21.66 -7.79
N VAL A 441 8.11 21.96 -7.34
CA VAL A 441 7.63 23.35 -7.17
C VAL A 441 8.07 23.98 -5.85
N THR A 442 8.10 23.21 -4.75
CA THR A 442 8.55 23.74 -3.46
C THR A 442 10.07 23.81 -3.33
N GLY A 443 10.82 23.04 -4.12
CA GLY A 443 12.28 22.87 -3.96
C GLY A 443 12.69 22.09 -2.70
N ARG A 444 11.73 21.49 -1.98
CA ARG A 444 11.91 20.81 -0.69
C ARG A 444 11.92 19.29 -0.84
N SER A 445 12.47 18.58 0.15
CA SER A 445 12.53 17.10 0.15
C SER A 445 11.41 16.43 0.94
N THR A 446 11.00 17.01 2.06
CA THR A 446 10.33 16.28 3.15
C THR A 446 8.83 16.11 2.90
N VAL A 447 8.33 14.87 2.99
CA VAL A 447 6.91 14.55 2.78
C VAL A 447 6.30 13.94 4.04
N VAL A 448 5.19 14.48 4.50
CA VAL A 448 4.42 13.91 5.62
C VAL A 448 3.35 12.94 5.08
N LEU A 449 3.32 11.75 5.66
CA LEU A 449 2.29 10.71 5.52
C LEU A 449 1.65 10.43 6.89
N PHE A 450 0.57 9.66 6.89
CA PHE A 450 -0.14 9.27 8.11
C PHE A 450 -0.25 7.76 8.33
N THR A 451 -0.14 7.34 9.59
CA THR A 451 -0.31 5.93 10.00
C THR A 451 -1.70 5.42 9.61
N GLY A 452 -1.76 4.24 8.99
CA GLY A 452 -3.00 3.59 8.54
C GLY A 452 -3.52 4.01 7.16
N SER A 453 -2.93 5.03 6.52
CA SER A 453 -3.28 5.43 5.14
C SER A 453 -2.71 4.45 4.10
N TYR A 454 -3.31 4.38 2.91
CA TYR A 454 -2.80 3.61 1.78
C TYR A 454 -2.78 4.44 0.49
N HIS A 455 -1.58 4.70 -0.02
CA HIS A 455 -1.32 5.58 -1.17
C HIS A 455 -0.78 4.85 -2.42
N GLY A 456 -1.04 3.54 -2.51
CA GLY A 456 -0.52 2.70 -3.58
C GLY A 456 0.75 1.95 -3.19
N THR A 457 1.61 1.68 -4.18
CA THR A 457 2.72 0.71 -4.07
C THR A 457 4.05 1.19 -4.66
N PHE A 458 4.27 2.50 -4.78
CA PHE A 458 5.62 3.02 -5.02
C PHE A 458 6.36 3.18 -3.69
N ASP A 459 7.69 3.06 -3.70
CA ASP A 459 8.46 2.78 -2.48
C ASP A 459 8.31 3.83 -1.37
N GLU A 460 8.14 5.11 -1.71
CA GLU A 460 8.07 6.20 -0.71
C GLU A 460 6.81 6.20 0.16
N VAL A 461 5.74 5.51 -0.27
CA VAL A 461 4.51 5.37 0.52
C VAL A 461 4.37 3.99 1.17
N LEU A 462 5.33 3.09 0.96
CA LEU A 462 5.42 1.79 1.61
C LEU A 462 6.37 1.85 2.82
N VAL A 463 6.13 2.85 3.69
CA VAL A 463 6.91 3.10 4.90
C VAL A 463 6.04 3.02 6.15
N ARG A 464 6.66 2.65 7.27
CA ARG A 464 6.08 2.72 8.62
C ARG A 464 6.84 3.76 9.45
N SER A 465 6.24 4.20 10.56
CA SER A 465 6.90 5.14 11.48
C SER A 465 8.02 4.45 12.25
N GLY A 466 9.16 5.12 12.37
CA GLY A 466 10.26 4.77 13.29
C GLY A 466 10.60 5.95 14.22
N LYS A 467 11.77 5.92 14.85
CA LYS A 467 12.27 6.99 15.73
C LYS A 467 12.09 8.38 15.10
N GLN A 468 11.58 9.33 15.89
CA GLN A 468 11.32 10.73 15.46
C GLN A 468 10.46 10.85 14.18
N HIS A 469 9.47 9.96 14.04
CA HIS A 469 8.56 9.84 12.90
C HIS A 469 9.23 9.53 11.56
N LYS A 470 10.53 9.23 11.52
CA LYS A 470 11.24 8.95 10.27
C LYS A 470 10.68 7.69 9.62
N GLY A 471 10.39 7.75 8.32
CA GLY A 471 9.95 6.60 7.55
C GLY A 471 11.01 5.50 7.53
N ILE A 472 10.60 4.27 7.84
CA ILE A 472 11.40 3.05 7.69
C ILE A 472 10.64 2.05 6.80
N PRO A 473 11.32 1.12 6.09
CA PRO A 473 10.66 0.17 5.18
C PRO A 473 9.50 -0.60 5.83
N ALA A 474 8.31 -0.59 5.21
CA ALA A 474 7.16 -1.36 5.69
C ALA A 474 7.21 -2.85 5.29
N ALA A 475 8.02 -3.21 4.29
CA ALA A 475 8.13 -4.59 3.79
C ALA A 475 9.56 -4.91 3.26
N PRO A 476 9.98 -6.19 3.26
CA PRO A 476 11.19 -6.62 2.57
C PRO A 476 11.18 -6.27 1.08
N GLY A 477 12.36 -5.97 0.52
CA GLY A 477 12.52 -5.50 -0.86
C GLY A 477 12.65 -3.98 -0.97
N ILE A 478 11.99 -3.22 -0.09
CA ILE A 478 12.12 -1.76 -0.02
C ILE A 478 13.42 -1.42 0.70
N MET A 479 14.43 -0.94 -0.04
CA MET A 479 15.75 -0.66 0.52
C MET A 479 15.80 0.73 1.17
N ARG A 480 16.57 0.86 2.25
CA ARG A 480 16.94 2.19 2.80
C ARG A 480 17.61 3.03 1.72
N GLY A 481 17.15 4.26 1.55
CA GLY A 481 17.60 5.19 0.51
C GLY A 481 16.90 5.08 -0.84
N MET A 482 15.92 4.16 -1.02
CA MET A 482 15.06 4.16 -2.21
C MET A 482 13.86 5.10 -2.12
N PHE A 483 13.60 5.64 -0.93
CA PHE A 483 12.62 6.70 -0.69
C PHE A 483 13.31 7.95 -0.13
N GLY A 484 12.71 9.12 -0.39
CA GLY A 484 13.22 10.41 0.07
C GLY A 484 13.01 10.63 1.58
N ASP A 485 13.15 11.89 2.04
CA ASP A 485 12.75 12.19 3.43
C ASP A 485 11.23 12.11 3.53
N VAL A 486 10.76 11.14 4.32
CA VAL A 486 9.36 10.85 4.58
C VAL A 486 9.15 10.76 6.08
N ARG A 487 8.11 11.42 6.58
CA ARG A 487 7.71 11.44 7.99
C ARG A 487 6.32 10.84 8.14
N VAL A 488 6.18 9.84 9.01
CA VAL A 488 4.93 9.10 9.21
C VAL A 488 4.36 9.47 10.59
N LEU A 489 3.29 10.28 10.56
CA LEU A 489 2.64 10.86 11.74
C LEU A 489 1.32 10.14 12.08
N ASP A 490 0.77 10.35 13.27
CA ASP A 490 -0.52 9.76 13.63
C ASP A 490 -1.71 10.59 13.13
N TYR A 491 -2.69 9.92 12.53
CA TYR A 491 -3.75 10.61 11.80
C TYR A 491 -4.80 11.25 12.71
N GLY A 492 -4.88 12.59 12.68
CA GLY A 492 -5.89 13.35 13.40
C GLY A 492 -5.51 13.75 14.83
N THR A 493 -4.22 13.75 15.18
CA THR A 493 -3.75 14.07 16.55
C THR A 493 -3.14 15.49 16.68
N PRO A 494 -3.22 16.14 17.85
CA PRO A 494 -2.58 17.45 18.09
C PRO A 494 -1.06 17.43 17.91
N GLU A 495 -0.39 16.33 18.26
CA GLU A 495 1.06 16.17 18.15
C GLU A 495 1.50 16.22 16.69
N SER A 496 0.71 15.61 15.79
CA SER A 496 0.93 15.66 14.35
C SER A 496 0.73 17.07 13.78
N LEU A 497 -0.24 17.84 14.29
CA LEU A 497 -0.41 19.26 13.91
C LEU A 497 0.80 20.09 14.33
N GLU A 498 1.31 19.87 15.53
CA GLU A 498 2.47 20.62 16.03
C GLU A 498 3.75 20.25 15.28
N PHE A 499 3.95 18.97 14.95
CA PHE A 499 5.05 18.55 14.06
C PHE A 499 4.96 19.25 12.70
N ILE A 500 3.78 19.25 12.06
CA ILE A 500 3.58 19.89 10.76
C ILE A 500 3.80 21.39 10.86
N ARG A 501 3.34 22.05 11.93
CA ARG A 501 3.53 23.49 12.19
C ARG A 501 5.00 23.86 12.39
N ALA A 502 5.72 23.10 13.21
CA ALA A 502 7.13 23.34 13.51
C ALA A 502 8.05 23.13 12.29
N ASN A 503 7.72 22.19 11.41
CA ASN A 503 8.55 21.82 10.25
C ASN A 503 8.06 22.42 8.92
N ALA A 504 6.97 23.21 8.93
CA ALA A 504 6.22 23.60 7.72
C ALA A 504 7.07 24.20 6.58
N ASN A 505 8.16 24.91 6.90
CA ASN A 505 9.02 25.54 5.89
C ASN A 505 9.95 24.55 5.16
N ASP A 506 10.13 23.34 5.68
CA ASP A 506 10.91 22.25 5.06
C ASP A 506 10.02 21.20 4.37
N LEU A 507 8.71 21.22 4.61
CA LEU A 507 7.79 20.27 4.00
C LEU A 507 7.53 20.61 2.52
N ALA A 508 7.84 19.66 1.63
CA ALA A 508 7.38 19.68 0.24
C ALA A 508 5.88 19.40 0.17
N ALA A 509 5.41 18.40 0.92
CA ALA A 509 4.02 18.01 0.92
C ALA A 509 3.53 17.42 2.26
N VAL A 510 2.23 17.57 2.50
CA VAL A 510 1.46 16.72 3.41
C VAL A 510 0.49 15.92 2.56
N LEU A 511 0.68 14.59 2.48
CA LEU A 511 -0.17 13.67 1.71
C LEU A 511 -1.15 12.95 2.65
N VAL A 512 -2.44 13.01 2.31
CA VAL A 512 -3.54 12.61 3.18
C VAL A 512 -4.51 11.69 2.43
N GLU A 513 -4.93 10.58 3.03
CA GLU A 513 -6.14 9.84 2.62
C GLU A 513 -7.30 10.45 3.44
N PRO A 514 -8.16 11.34 2.90
CA PRO A 514 -8.99 12.24 3.72
C PRO A 514 -9.96 11.47 4.64
N VAL A 515 -10.46 10.33 4.16
CA VAL A 515 -11.06 9.28 4.98
C VAL A 515 -10.33 7.99 4.69
N GLN A 516 -9.55 7.52 5.65
CA GLN A 516 -8.84 6.25 5.53
C GLN A 516 -9.84 5.12 5.28
N SER A 517 -9.68 4.41 4.16
CA SER A 517 -10.46 3.22 3.81
C SER A 517 -10.36 2.11 4.88
N ARG A 518 -9.33 2.18 5.73
CA ARG A 518 -9.12 1.31 6.91
C ARG A 518 -9.70 1.85 8.22
N ARG A 519 -10.24 3.08 8.28
CA ARG A 519 -10.91 3.69 9.44
C ARG A 519 -12.02 4.65 8.98
N PRO A 520 -13.05 4.21 8.22
CA PRO A 520 -14.04 5.10 7.61
C PRO A 520 -14.88 5.88 8.63
N GLU A 521 -15.00 5.37 9.86
CA GLU A 521 -15.61 6.08 10.98
C GLU A 521 -14.82 7.34 11.41
N TRP A 522 -13.50 7.32 11.25
CA TRP A 522 -12.57 8.38 11.68
C TRP A 522 -12.45 9.47 10.61
N ARG A 523 -13.05 10.62 10.90
CA ARG A 523 -13.16 11.76 9.97
C ARG A 523 -12.71 13.05 10.68
N PRO A 524 -11.40 13.26 10.85
CA PRO A 524 -10.86 14.37 11.66
C PRO A 524 -10.88 15.68 10.88
N VAL A 525 -12.08 16.19 10.56
CA VAL A 525 -12.28 17.33 9.64
C VAL A 525 -11.60 18.61 10.14
N ASP A 526 -11.64 18.90 11.44
CA ASP A 526 -11.04 20.13 11.97
C ASP A 526 -9.50 20.07 11.97
N PHE A 527 -8.91 18.91 12.23
CA PHE A 527 -7.49 18.64 11.99
C PHE A 527 -7.12 18.87 10.52
N LEU A 528 -7.93 18.41 9.56
CA LEU A 528 -7.68 18.64 8.14
C LEU A 528 -7.76 20.12 7.75
N LYS A 529 -8.66 20.90 8.37
CA LYS A 529 -8.72 22.36 8.20
C LYS A 529 -7.48 23.05 8.77
N GLU A 530 -6.99 22.62 9.92
CA GLU A 530 -5.72 23.12 10.48
C GLU A 530 -4.52 22.78 9.57
N VAL A 531 -4.41 21.53 9.09
CA VAL A 531 -3.39 21.13 8.11
C VAL A 531 -3.48 21.99 6.84
N ARG A 532 -4.68 22.26 6.31
CA ARG A 532 -4.87 23.18 5.17
C ARG A 532 -4.39 24.60 5.49
N GLY A 533 -4.68 25.12 6.69
CA GLY A 533 -4.21 26.43 7.13
C GLY A 533 -2.68 26.52 7.19
N ILE A 534 -2.04 25.54 7.83
CA ILE A 534 -0.57 25.48 7.97
C ILE A 534 0.11 25.32 6.60
N THR A 535 -0.40 24.43 5.75
CA THR A 535 0.18 24.20 4.42
C THR A 535 0.06 25.42 3.52
N ALA A 536 -1.11 26.08 3.50
CA ALA A 536 -1.32 27.31 2.74
C ALA A 536 -0.41 28.46 3.21
N ALA A 537 -0.22 28.63 4.52
CA ALA A 537 0.62 29.69 5.09
C ALA A 537 2.13 29.48 4.85
N SER A 538 2.57 28.24 4.65
CA SER A 538 3.99 27.86 4.48
C SER A 538 4.41 27.57 3.04
N GLY A 539 3.47 27.61 2.08
CA GLY A 539 3.72 27.15 0.71
C GLY A 539 3.96 25.64 0.59
N THR A 540 3.61 24.85 1.60
CA THR A 540 3.66 23.37 1.54
C THR A 540 2.50 22.87 0.69
N CYS A 541 2.73 21.88 -0.16
CA CYS A 541 1.66 21.27 -0.95
C CYS A 541 0.76 20.37 -0.07
N LEU A 542 -0.52 20.69 0.06
CA LEU A 542 -1.51 19.72 0.56
C LEU A 542 -1.92 18.79 -0.60
N ILE A 543 -1.71 17.49 -0.45
CA ILE A 543 -2.13 16.47 -1.41
C ILE A 543 -3.24 15.61 -0.80
N PHE A 544 -4.41 15.56 -1.45
CA PHE A 544 -5.50 14.66 -1.07
C PHE A 544 -5.54 13.42 -1.98
N ASP A 545 -5.33 12.25 -1.39
CA ASP A 545 -5.56 10.97 -2.05
C ASP A 545 -7.06 10.65 -2.05
N GLU A 546 -7.71 11.02 -3.15
CA GLU A 546 -9.12 10.80 -3.42
C GLU A 546 -9.35 9.55 -4.32
N VAL A 547 -8.38 8.63 -4.41
CA VAL A 547 -8.48 7.41 -5.26
C VAL A 547 -9.56 6.43 -4.73
N ILE A 548 -10.07 6.61 -3.50
CA ILE A 548 -11.27 5.92 -2.98
C ILE A 548 -12.49 6.86 -2.92
N THR A 549 -12.31 8.09 -2.42
CA THR A 549 -13.40 8.99 -2.03
C THR A 549 -13.88 9.89 -3.17
N GLY A 550 -13.02 10.21 -4.14
CA GLY A 550 -13.33 11.07 -5.28
C GLY A 550 -14.41 10.46 -6.17
N PHE A 551 -15.37 11.29 -6.59
CA PHE A 551 -16.58 10.92 -7.35
C PHE A 551 -17.54 9.93 -6.64
N ARG A 552 -17.07 9.21 -5.60
CA ARG A 552 -17.82 8.22 -4.82
C ARG A 552 -18.58 8.85 -3.65
N ALA A 553 -17.93 9.74 -2.89
CA ALA A 553 -18.49 10.31 -1.68
C ALA A 553 -19.46 11.46 -1.98
N ALA A 554 -19.01 12.36 -2.85
CA ALA A 554 -19.77 13.39 -3.57
C ALA A 554 -19.12 13.56 -4.97
N LEU A 555 -19.61 14.47 -5.81
CA LEU A 555 -19.02 14.69 -7.14
C LEU A 555 -17.59 15.23 -7.03
N GLY A 556 -17.39 16.26 -6.20
CA GLY A 556 -16.08 16.81 -5.84
C GLY A 556 -15.33 16.02 -4.76
N GLY A 557 -15.79 14.82 -4.39
CA GLY A 557 -15.12 13.94 -3.43
C GLY A 557 -15.24 14.37 -1.96
N ALA A 558 -14.25 14.00 -1.15
CA ALA A 558 -14.15 14.41 0.24
C ALA A 558 -13.88 15.92 0.39
N GLN A 559 -13.21 16.54 -0.58
CA GLN A 559 -13.01 18.00 -0.62
C GLN A 559 -14.33 18.78 -0.55
N GLU A 560 -15.34 18.37 -1.34
CA GLU A 560 -16.69 18.95 -1.34
C GLU A 560 -17.36 18.78 0.03
N LEU A 561 -17.35 17.55 0.58
CA LEU A 561 -18.01 17.22 1.84
C LEU A 561 -17.37 17.90 3.07
N PHE A 562 -16.06 18.15 3.04
CA PHE A 562 -15.33 18.74 4.18
C PHE A 562 -15.14 20.26 4.05
N GLY A 563 -15.39 20.84 2.87
CA GLY A 563 -15.14 22.25 2.59
C GLY A 563 -13.64 22.58 2.58
N ILE A 564 -12.81 21.67 2.08
CA ILE A 564 -11.34 21.79 2.06
C ILE A 564 -10.84 21.60 0.64
N ARG A 565 -10.11 22.58 0.09
CA ARG A 565 -9.46 22.48 -1.22
C ARG A 565 -7.96 22.22 -1.04
N ALA A 566 -7.51 21.05 -1.46
CA ALA A 566 -6.09 20.69 -1.54
C ALA A 566 -5.39 21.48 -2.66
N ASP A 567 -4.07 21.39 -2.73
CA ASP A 567 -3.29 21.98 -3.83
C ASP A 567 -3.18 21.02 -5.01
N LEU A 568 -3.06 19.73 -4.70
CA LEU A 568 -3.17 18.60 -5.61
C LEU A 568 -4.15 17.56 -5.03
N ALA A 569 -4.81 16.81 -5.90
CA ALA A 569 -5.51 15.59 -5.53
C ALA A 569 -5.25 14.48 -6.55
N THR A 570 -5.33 13.23 -6.08
CA THR A 570 -5.16 12.04 -6.93
C THR A 570 -6.45 11.24 -7.00
N TYR A 571 -6.77 10.76 -8.19
CA TYR A 571 -7.97 10.01 -8.50
C TYR A 571 -7.64 8.73 -9.27
N GLY A 572 -8.58 7.80 -9.29
CA GLY A 572 -8.53 6.54 -10.00
C GLY A 572 -9.84 5.80 -9.75
N LYS A 573 -9.84 4.47 -9.85
CA LYS A 573 -11.00 3.64 -9.50
C LYS A 573 -12.27 4.05 -10.26
N VAL A 574 -13.19 4.79 -9.62
CA VAL A 574 -14.49 5.22 -10.19
C VAL A 574 -14.34 5.93 -11.53
N ILE A 575 -13.36 6.83 -11.64
CA ILE A 575 -13.12 7.59 -12.87
C ILE A 575 -12.81 6.70 -14.07
N GLY A 576 -12.25 5.50 -13.88
CA GLY A 576 -11.93 4.59 -14.99
C GLY A 576 -13.12 3.85 -15.59
N GLY A 577 -14.31 3.91 -14.97
CA GLY A 577 -15.52 3.22 -15.46
C GLY A 577 -15.43 1.68 -15.53
N GLY A 578 -14.31 1.10 -15.07
CA GLY A 578 -13.96 -0.31 -15.29
C GLY A 578 -12.55 -0.54 -15.83
N MET A 579 -11.93 0.49 -16.41
CA MET A 579 -10.60 0.43 -17.04
C MET A 579 -9.48 0.96 -16.12
N PRO A 580 -8.21 0.52 -16.29
CA PRO A 580 -7.07 1.09 -15.60
C PRO A 580 -6.86 2.56 -15.99
N ILE A 581 -6.93 3.45 -15.00
CA ILE A 581 -6.54 4.85 -15.12
C ILE A 581 -6.17 5.39 -13.73
N GLY A 582 -5.29 6.38 -13.71
CA GLY A 582 -5.09 7.30 -12.60
C GLY A 582 -5.15 8.74 -13.12
N VAL A 583 -5.45 9.70 -12.25
CA VAL A 583 -5.44 11.12 -12.59
C VAL A 583 -4.83 11.89 -11.43
N VAL A 584 -3.97 12.86 -11.72
CA VAL A 584 -3.60 13.90 -10.77
C VAL A 584 -4.18 15.21 -11.28
N ALA A 585 -4.90 15.94 -10.42
CA ALA A 585 -5.47 17.24 -10.76
C ALA A 585 -5.16 18.22 -9.63
N GLY A 586 -5.14 19.51 -9.94
CA GLY A 586 -4.68 20.48 -8.96
C GLY A 586 -4.74 21.91 -9.41
N LYS A 587 -4.16 22.77 -8.57
CA LYS A 587 -3.86 24.14 -8.93
C LYS A 587 -2.83 24.21 -10.05
N ARG A 588 -2.95 25.23 -10.89
CA ARG A 588 -2.01 25.52 -11.99
C ARG A 588 -0.56 25.53 -11.54
N GLU A 589 -0.26 26.20 -10.43
CA GLU A 589 1.10 26.35 -9.86
C GLU A 589 1.85 25.01 -9.64
N PHE A 590 1.13 23.92 -9.32
CA PHE A 590 1.72 22.59 -9.17
C PHE A 590 1.67 21.76 -10.46
N MET A 591 0.57 21.87 -11.22
CA MET A 591 0.35 21.09 -12.44
C MET A 591 1.24 21.52 -13.61
N ASP A 592 1.67 22.79 -13.63
CA ASP A 592 2.62 23.33 -14.61
C ASP A 592 4.01 22.67 -14.51
N ALA A 593 4.33 21.94 -13.43
CA ALA A 593 5.55 21.14 -13.33
C ALA A 593 5.57 19.91 -14.27
N LEU A 594 4.48 19.56 -14.95
CA LEU A 594 4.45 18.47 -15.93
C LEU A 594 4.83 18.88 -17.36
N ASP A 595 4.67 20.15 -17.72
CA ASP A 595 4.88 20.65 -19.10
C ASP A 595 5.50 22.05 -19.19
N GLY A 596 5.74 22.70 -18.06
CA GLY A 596 6.39 24.01 -17.95
C GLY A 596 5.40 25.19 -17.98
N GLY A 597 4.10 24.91 -17.94
CA GLY A 597 3.04 25.92 -17.98
C GLY A 597 2.58 26.25 -19.39
N ALA A 598 1.55 27.09 -19.49
CA ALA A 598 0.90 27.39 -20.76
C ALA A 598 1.67 28.43 -21.59
N TRP A 599 1.83 28.15 -22.89
CA TRP A 599 2.23 29.10 -23.93
C TRP A 599 1.13 29.20 -24.99
N GLN A 600 1.28 30.11 -25.94
CA GLN A 600 0.35 30.38 -27.03
C GLN A 600 1.05 30.12 -28.38
N PHE A 601 0.27 30.00 -29.44
CA PHE A 601 0.81 29.98 -30.80
C PHE A 601 0.82 31.40 -31.37
N ASP A 602 1.70 31.64 -32.33
CA ASP A 602 1.86 32.92 -33.04
C ASP A 602 2.30 34.11 -32.15
N ASP A 603 2.93 33.83 -30.99
CA ASP A 603 3.63 34.82 -30.14
C ASP A 603 4.99 34.30 -29.62
N ASP A 604 5.67 35.11 -28.81
CA ASP A 604 6.99 34.80 -28.22
C ASP A 604 6.90 34.10 -26.84
N SER A 605 5.74 33.56 -26.46
CA SER A 605 5.57 32.93 -25.14
C SER A 605 6.25 31.55 -25.06
N ILE A 606 6.79 31.24 -23.88
CA ILE A 606 7.54 30.00 -23.62
C ILE A 606 7.11 29.34 -22.30
N PRO A 607 7.28 28.01 -22.15
CA PRO A 607 7.20 27.37 -20.85
C PRO A 607 8.18 28.03 -19.86
N SER A 608 7.68 28.39 -18.68
CA SER A 608 8.41 29.20 -17.68
C SER A 608 8.62 28.50 -16.33
N VAL A 609 8.02 27.31 -16.15
CA VAL A 609 8.14 26.49 -14.95
C VAL A 609 9.11 25.33 -15.17
N GLY A 610 9.87 24.96 -14.14
CA GLY A 610 10.77 23.81 -14.18
C GLY A 610 10.01 22.49 -14.35
N VAL A 611 10.30 21.74 -15.41
CA VAL A 611 9.58 20.51 -15.77
C VAL A 611 10.18 19.29 -15.07
N THR A 612 9.32 18.49 -14.46
CA THR A 612 9.67 17.21 -13.84
C THR A 612 9.43 16.04 -14.80
N TYR A 613 10.09 14.91 -14.57
CA TYR A 613 9.92 13.75 -15.45
C TYR A 613 8.69 12.90 -15.08
N PHE A 614 7.75 12.77 -16.02
CA PHE A 614 6.64 11.80 -15.96
C PHE A 614 6.32 11.26 -17.37
N ALA A 615 6.19 9.94 -17.49
CA ALA A 615 5.90 9.26 -18.76
C ALA A 615 5.28 7.87 -18.51
N GLY A 616 4.64 7.31 -19.53
CA GLY A 616 4.18 5.91 -19.53
C GLY A 616 3.48 5.53 -20.83
N THR A 617 3.77 4.35 -21.37
CA THR A 617 3.31 3.93 -22.72
C THR A 617 1.79 3.89 -22.85
N PHE A 618 1.07 3.44 -21.81
CA PHE A 618 -0.39 3.30 -21.82
C PHE A 618 -1.13 4.53 -21.25
N VAL A 619 -0.40 5.58 -20.89
CA VAL A 619 -1.01 6.83 -20.43
C VAL A 619 -1.84 7.40 -21.58
N ARG A 620 -3.11 7.73 -21.32
CA ARG A 620 -4.11 8.13 -22.33
C ARG A 620 -4.53 7.01 -23.30
N HIS A 621 -4.45 5.73 -22.90
CA HIS A 621 -4.96 4.62 -23.70
C HIS A 621 -6.42 4.86 -24.17
N PRO A 622 -6.74 4.75 -25.48
CA PRO A 622 -8.04 5.14 -26.02
C PRO A 622 -9.24 4.51 -25.31
N LEU A 623 -9.21 3.21 -25.03
CA LEU A 623 -10.30 2.52 -24.32
C LEU A 623 -10.48 3.00 -22.86
N ALA A 624 -9.40 3.42 -22.20
CA ALA A 624 -9.48 3.97 -20.84
C ALA A 624 -10.04 5.39 -20.86
N LEU A 625 -9.70 6.20 -21.87
CA LEU A 625 -10.29 7.51 -22.09
C LEU A 625 -11.78 7.42 -22.42
N ALA A 626 -12.20 6.50 -23.29
CA ALA A 626 -13.60 6.29 -23.63
C ALA A 626 -14.43 5.89 -22.39
N ALA A 627 -13.93 4.95 -21.58
CA ALA A 627 -14.57 4.56 -20.34
C ALA A 627 -14.61 5.69 -19.30
N ALA A 628 -13.54 6.49 -19.20
CA ALA A 628 -13.47 7.61 -18.27
C ALA A 628 -14.38 8.78 -18.66
N HIS A 629 -14.43 9.12 -19.95
CA HIS A 629 -15.35 10.12 -20.48
C HIS A 629 -16.80 9.72 -20.22
N ALA A 630 -17.16 8.46 -20.49
CA ALA A 630 -18.49 7.92 -20.20
C ALA A 630 -18.83 7.94 -18.70
N SER A 631 -17.87 7.57 -17.83
CA SER A 631 -18.00 7.62 -16.37
C SER A 631 -18.29 9.04 -15.86
N LEU A 632 -17.43 10.00 -16.24
CA LEU A 632 -17.53 11.40 -15.81
C LEU A 632 -18.80 12.07 -16.35
N LEU A 633 -19.15 11.82 -17.61
CA LEU A 633 -20.38 12.36 -18.20
C LEU A 633 -21.63 11.80 -17.51
N HIS A 634 -21.68 10.50 -17.21
CA HIS A 634 -22.79 9.90 -16.46
C HIS A 634 -22.93 10.51 -15.06
N LEU A 635 -21.82 10.69 -14.34
CA LEU A 635 -21.79 11.36 -13.03
C LEU A 635 -22.32 12.80 -13.11
N LYS A 636 -21.85 13.58 -14.10
CA LYS A 636 -22.30 14.95 -14.36
C LYS A 636 -23.80 15.01 -14.67
N THR A 637 -24.32 14.11 -15.50
CA THR A 637 -25.74 14.06 -15.87
C THR A 637 -26.65 13.59 -14.73
N ALA A 638 -26.22 12.62 -13.91
CA ALA A 638 -26.99 12.12 -12.78
C ALA A 638 -27.02 13.09 -11.59
N GLY A 639 -25.94 13.84 -11.39
CA GLY A 639 -25.81 14.83 -10.32
C GLY A 639 -25.70 14.24 -8.91
N PRO A 640 -25.64 15.11 -7.87
CA PRO A 640 -25.52 14.71 -6.47
C PRO A 640 -26.54 13.67 -5.94
N PRO A 641 -27.80 13.60 -6.42
CA PRO A 641 -28.76 12.59 -5.98
C PRO A 641 -28.25 11.14 -6.09
N LEU A 642 -27.37 10.84 -7.07
CA LEU A 642 -26.78 9.51 -7.24
C LEU A 642 -25.98 9.09 -6.00
N GLN A 643 -25.04 9.93 -5.55
CA GLN A 643 -24.26 9.66 -4.34
C GLN A 643 -25.15 9.71 -3.09
N HIS A 644 -26.08 10.67 -2.99
CA HIS A 644 -26.97 10.79 -1.82
C HIS A 644 -27.80 9.51 -1.59
N GLN A 645 -28.42 8.95 -2.63
CA GLN A 645 -29.19 7.71 -2.54
C GLN A 645 -28.30 6.53 -2.13
N LEU A 646 -27.15 6.37 -2.79
CA LEU A 646 -26.23 5.26 -2.51
C LEU A 646 -25.65 5.30 -1.08
N ASN A 647 -25.34 6.51 -0.59
CA ASN A 647 -24.85 6.75 0.77
C ASN A 647 -25.94 6.48 1.82
N ALA A 648 -27.19 6.82 1.53
CA ALA A 648 -28.34 6.50 2.40
C ALA A 648 -28.57 4.98 2.49
N SER A 649 -28.58 4.25 1.36
CA SER A 649 -28.70 2.79 1.35
C SER A 649 -27.56 2.10 2.09
N THR A 650 -26.33 2.61 1.98
CA THR A 650 -25.16 2.07 2.70
C THR A 650 -25.27 2.32 4.20
N THR A 651 -25.76 3.50 4.61
CA THR A 651 -25.99 3.83 6.02
C THR A 651 -27.05 2.93 6.64
N ALA A 652 -28.19 2.73 5.96
CA ALA A 652 -29.25 1.84 6.44
C ALA A 652 -28.75 0.39 6.63
N LEU A 653 -27.97 -0.14 5.68
CA LEU A 653 -27.35 -1.47 5.80
C LEU A 653 -26.38 -1.54 6.98
N ALA A 654 -25.52 -0.53 7.16
CA ALA A 654 -24.54 -0.49 8.25
C ALA A 654 -25.21 -0.42 9.63
N GLU A 655 -26.27 0.39 9.76
CA GLU A 655 -27.05 0.52 10.99
C GLU A 655 -27.82 -0.76 11.32
N GLU A 656 -28.48 -1.37 10.33
CA GLU A 656 -29.23 -2.64 10.49
C GLU A 656 -28.32 -3.78 10.96
N LEU A 657 -27.15 -3.94 10.33
CA LEU A 657 -26.20 -4.99 10.69
C LEU A 657 -25.53 -4.74 12.05
N SER A 658 -25.20 -3.49 12.37
CA SER A 658 -24.63 -3.13 13.67
C SER A 658 -25.65 -3.28 14.81
N ALA A 659 -26.92 -2.95 14.58
CA ALA A 659 -27.99 -3.20 15.54
C ALA A 659 -28.15 -4.70 15.82
N PHE A 660 -28.20 -5.52 14.76
CA PHE A 660 -28.25 -6.97 14.88
C PHE A 660 -27.05 -7.55 15.66
N CYS A 661 -25.82 -7.09 15.41
CA CYS A 661 -24.64 -7.57 16.15
C CYS A 661 -24.76 -7.26 17.65
N ARG A 662 -25.20 -6.06 18.03
CA ARG A 662 -25.49 -5.70 19.43
C ARG A 662 -26.57 -6.60 20.03
N GLU A 663 -27.68 -6.81 19.33
CA GLU A 663 -28.78 -7.67 19.80
C GLU A 663 -28.37 -9.14 20.03
N GLN A 664 -27.50 -9.68 19.17
CA GLN A 664 -26.99 -11.05 19.33
C GLN A 664 -25.81 -11.15 20.32
N GLY A 665 -25.26 -10.04 20.79
CA GLY A 665 -24.03 -10.00 21.59
C GLY A 665 -22.81 -10.49 20.81
N ALA A 666 -22.75 -10.18 19.52
CA ALA A 666 -21.61 -10.43 18.66
C ALA A 666 -20.70 -9.17 18.64
N PRO A 667 -19.38 -9.29 18.88
CA PRO A 667 -18.47 -8.15 19.02
C PRO A 667 -17.99 -7.65 17.65
N LEU A 668 -18.96 -7.25 16.83
CA LEU A 668 -18.77 -6.72 15.49
C LEU A 668 -19.58 -5.43 15.35
N GLU A 669 -19.08 -4.52 14.53
CA GLU A 669 -19.80 -3.34 14.07
C GLU A 669 -19.53 -3.12 12.59
N ILE A 670 -20.48 -2.55 11.86
CA ILE A 670 -20.25 -2.10 10.49
C ILE A 670 -19.87 -0.63 10.53
N ARG A 671 -18.63 -0.32 10.12
CA ARG A 671 -18.13 1.05 9.97
C ARG A 671 -18.21 1.48 8.52
N HIS A 672 -18.70 2.69 8.25
CA HIS A 672 -18.92 3.16 6.87
C HIS A 672 -18.61 4.66 6.69
N PHE A 673 -18.34 5.01 5.44
CA PHE A 673 -18.27 6.39 4.95
C PHE A 673 -18.77 6.42 3.51
N ALA A 674 -19.74 7.29 3.22
CA ALA A 674 -20.44 7.31 1.94
C ALA A 674 -20.94 5.89 1.57
N SER A 675 -20.53 5.38 0.41
CA SER A 675 -20.88 4.04 -0.08
C SER A 675 -19.85 2.94 0.25
N LEU A 676 -18.76 3.27 0.97
CA LEU A 676 -17.80 2.31 1.52
C LEU A 676 -18.25 1.86 2.90
N TRP A 677 -18.28 0.55 3.15
CA TRP A 677 -18.52 -0.04 4.47
C TRP A 677 -17.52 -1.17 4.76
N ARG A 678 -17.32 -1.52 6.03
CA ARG A 678 -16.50 -2.67 6.43
C ARG A 678 -16.98 -3.29 7.71
N VAL A 679 -16.67 -4.57 7.87
CA VAL A 679 -16.71 -5.24 9.18
C VAL A 679 -15.57 -4.69 10.04
N ALA A 680 -15.88 -4.30 11.28
CA ALA A 680 -14.92 -4.01 12.32
C ALA A 680 -15.14 -4.98 13.48
N TRP A 681 -14.07 -5.65 13.90
CA TRP A 681 -14.04 -6.50 15.08
C TRP A 681 -13.79 -5.65 16.31
N LEU A 682 -14.58 -5.85 17.38
CA LEU A 682 -14.43 -5.16 18.66
C LEU A 682 -13.53 -5.95 19.63
N GLU A 683 -13.45 -7.26 19.42
CA GLU A 683 -12.64 -8.23 20.17
C GLU A 683 -12.01 -9.21 19.16
N ASP A 684 -10.82 -9.72 19.45
CA ASP A 684 -10.17 -10.74 18.62
C ASP A 684 -10.58 -12.17 19.05
N HIS A 685 -11.15 -12.91 18.11
CA HIS A 685 -11.57 -14.31 18.31
C HIS A 685 -10.91 -15.30 17.32
N PRO A 686 -10.60 -16.53 17.75
CA PRO A 686 -10.06 -17.56 16.88
C PRO A 686 -10.97 -17.85 15.67
N LEU A 687 -10.40 -17.73 14.48
CA LEU A 687 -11.07 -17.98 13.19
C LEU A 687 -12.26 -17.06 12.88
N GLN A 688 -12.34 -15.85 13.47
CA GLN A 688 -13.41 -14.89 13.18
C GLN A 688 -13.56 -14.57 11.68
N ASP A 689 -12.45 -14.58 10.93
CA ASP A 689 -12.40 -14.39 9.47
C ASP A 689 -13.21 -15.42 8.66
N LEU A 690 -13.61 -16.56 9.27
CA LEU A 690 -14.53 -17.52 8.65
C LEU A 690 -15.84 -16.85 8.20
N LEU A 691 -16.24 -15.73 8.82
CA LEU A 691 -17.35 -14.88 8.38
C LEU A 691 -17.31 -14.60 6.87
N PHE A 692 -16.14 -14.24 6.33
CA PHE A 692 -16.00 -13.85 4.93
C PHE A 692 -16.14 -15.07 3.99
N ALA A 693 -15.60 -16.22 4.37
CA ALA A 693 -15.82 -17.47 3.65
C ALA A 693 -17.28 -17.95 3.77
N MET A 694 -17.93 -17.73 4.92
CA MET A 694 -19.33 -18.07 5.14
C MET A 694 -20.27 -17.20 4.31
N MET A 695 -19.97 -15.92 4.14
CA MET A 695 -20.63 -15.00 3.21
C MET A 695 -20.51 -15.48 1.76
N ARG A 696 -19.29 -15.83 1.32
CA ARG A 696 -19.04 -16.44 -0.01
C ARG A 696 -19.84 -17.74 -0.17
N SER A 697 -19.91 -18.59 0.86
CA SER A 697 -20.71 -19.83 0.82
C SER A 697 -22.23 -19.60 0.65
N ARG A 698 -22.71 -18.39 0.96
CA ARG A 698 -24.10 -17.94 0.86
C ARG A 698 -24.38 -17.06 -0.37
N GLY A 699 -23.42 -16.93 -1.30
CA GLY A 699 -23.61 -16.14 -2.52
C GLY A 699 -23.39 -14.64 -2.36
N VAL A 700 -22.56 -14.21 -1.41
CA VAL A 700 -22.10 -12.82 -1.31
C VAL A 700 -20.58 -12.80 -1.47
N HIS A 701 -20.08 -12.17 -2.54
CA HIS A 701 -18.65 -12.04 -2.78
C HIS A 701 -18.08 -10.87 -1.95
N ILE A 702 -17.21 -11.24 -1.01
CA ILE A 702 -16.52 -10.37 -0.06
C ILE A 702 -15.13 -10.97 0.18
N LEU A 703 -14.13 -10.16 0.53
CA LEU A 703 -12.78 -10.62 0.88
C LEU A 703 -12.38 -10.23 2.31
N ASP A 704 -11.50 -11.05 2.87
CA ASP A 704 -11.21 -11.12 4.29
C ASP A 704 -10.60 -9.81 4.80
N ASN A 705 -11.36 -9.10 5.66
CA ASN A 705 -11.04 -7.78 6.20
C ASN A 705 -10.79 -6.68 5.15
N PHE A 706 -11.30 -6.81 3.91
CA PHE A 706 -11.27 -5.72 2.92
C PHE A 706 -12.48 -4.79 3.05
N PRO A 707 -12.35 -3.49 2.70
CA PRO A 707 -13.50 -2.61 2.55
C PRO A 707 -14.44 -3.13 1.45
N CYS A 708 -15.72 -2.99 1.72
CA CYS A 708 -16.83 -3.32 0.85
C CYS A 708 -17.50 -2.03 0.37
N PHE A 709 -18.29 -2.13 -0.69
CA PHE A 709 -18.91 -1.01 -1.37
C PHE A 709 -20.29 -1.40 -1.85
N LEU A 710 -21.27 -0.51 -1.72
CA LEU A 710 -22.46 -0.56 -2.57
C LEU A 710 -22.20 0.17 -3.90
N THR A 711 -22.99 -0.17 -4.91
CA THR A 711 -22.96 0.40 -6.27
C THR A 711 -24.36 0.73 -6.72
N THR A 712 -24.52 1.60 -7.74
CA THR A 712 -25.85 1.95 -8.28
C THR A 712 -26.57 0.77 -8.95
N ALA A 713 -25.88 -0.36 -9.16
CA ALA A 713 -26.46 -1.60 -9.69
C ALA A 713 -27.03 -2.53 -8.60
N HIS A 714 -26.85 -2.23 -7.30
CA HIS A 714 -27.46 -3.00 -6.22
C HIS A 714 -28.94 -2.66 -6.07
N SER A 715 -29.81 -3.64 -6.26
CA SER A 715 -31.22 -3.51 -5.89
C SER A 715 -31.41 -3.67 -4.39
N GLU A 716 -32.58 -3.27 -3.87
CA GLU A 716 -32.93 -3.58 -2.47
C GLU A 716 -32.94 -5.09 -2.18
N ALA A 717 -33.22 -5.93 -3.18
CA ALA A 717 -33.21 -7.38 -3.01
C ALA A 717 -31.78 -7.89 -2.77
N ASP A 718 -30.79 -7.30 -3.45
CA ASP A 718 -29.37 -7.62 -3.25
C ASP A 718 -28.89 -7.16 -1.88
N ILE A 719 -29.28 -5.95 -1.45
CA ILE A 719 -28.96 -5.42 -0.12
C ILE A 719 -29.57 -6.30 0.98
N ARG A 720 -30.83 -6.75 0.83
CA ARG A 720 -31.47 -7.71 1.75
C ARG A 720 -30.77 -9.07 1.75
N LEU A 721 -30.29 -9.56 0.61
CA LEU A 721 -29.52 -10.82 0.53
C LEU A 721 -28.17 -10.69 1.27
N VAL A 722 -27.46 -9.57 1.09
CA VAL A 722 -26.23 -9.25 1.84
C VAL A 722 -26.51 -9.23 3.34
N ALA A 723 -27.56 -8.53 3.77
CA ALA A 723 -27.94 -8.45 5.18
C ALA A 723 -28.27 -9.84 5.77
N THR A 724 -29.04 -10.66 5.05
CA THR A 724 -29.43 -12.01 5.48
C THR A 724 -28.21 -12.93 5.57
N ALA A 725 -27.37 -12.95 4.52
CA ALA A 725 -26.17 -13.77 4.49
C ALA A 725 -25.20 -13.43 5.63
N PHE A 726 -25.08 -12.15 5.99
CA PHE A 726 -24.26 -11.70 7.11
C PHE A 726 -24.83 -12.18 8.45
N LYS A 727 -26.12 -11.93 8.70
CA LYS A 727 -26.81 -12.34 9.94
C LYS A 727 -26.72 -13.85 10.17
N ASP A 728 -26.91 -14.64 9.12
CA ASP A 728 -26.86 -16.11 9.20
C ASP A 728 -25.43 -16.65 9.34
N SER A 729 -24.43 -15.93 8.82
CA SER A 729 -23.01 -16.27 9.03
C SER A 729 -22.58 -15.97 10.47
N VAL A 730 -22.99 -14.83 11.04
CA VAL A 730 -22.74 -14.51 12.46
C VAL A 730 -23.42 -15.53 13.39
N ARG A 731 -24.69 -15.88 13.13
CA ARG A 731 -25.39 -16.96 13.85
C ARG A 731 -24.65 -18.29 13.77
N GLU A 732 -24.22 -18.70 12.57
CA GLU A 732 -23.48 -19.96 12.40
C GLU A 732 -22.16 -19.98 13.18
N LEU A 733 -21.44 -18.85 13.26
CA LEU A 733 -20.22 -18.71 14.07
C LEU A 733 -20.52 -18.79 15.58
N GLN A 734 -21.59 -18.14 16.06
CA GLN A 734 -22.03 -18.21 17.46
C GLN A 734 -22.50 -19.62 17.85
N GLU A 735 -23.29 -20.29 17.01
CA GLU A 735 -23.71 -21.68 17.20
C GLU A 735 -22.55 -22.68 17.15
N SER A 736 -21.46 -22.30 16.48
CA SER A 736 -20.23 -23.09 16.37
C SER A 736 -19.17 -22.69 17.39
N GLU A 737 -19.52 -21.81 18.34
CA GLU A 737 -18.67 -21.36 19.45
C GLU A 737 -17.39 -20.63 19.00
N PHE A 738 -17.38 -20.02 17.81
CA PHE A 738 -16.27 -19.16 17.31
C PHE A 738 -16.46 -17.68 17.63
N LEU A 739 -17.69 -17.25 17.91
CA LEU A 739 -18.00 -15.91 18.42
C LEU A 739 -18.80 -16.03 19.71
N PRO A 740 -18.66 -15.09 20.66
CA PRO A 740 -19.56 -15.03 21.80
C PRO A 740 -20.96 -14.65 21.31
N ARG A 741 -21.94 -15.02 22.13
CA ARG A 741 -23.33 -14.61 22.01
C ARG A 741 -23.76 -14.04 23.34
N HIS A 742 -24.76 -13.17 23.35
CA HIS A 742 -25.49 -12.94 24.58
C HIS A 742 -26.01 -14.30 25.07
N LYS A 743 -25.45 -14.79 26.19
CA LYS A 743 -26.27 -15.56 27.10
C LYS A 743 -27.43 -14.63 27.40
N SER A 744 -28.65 -14.99 27.01
CA SER A 744 -29.81 -14.41 27.66
C SER A 744 -29.51 -14.51 29.16
N PRO A 745 -29.56 -13.42 29.95
CA PRO A 745 -29.53 -13.57 31.38
C PRO A 745 -30.62 -14.59 31.66
N VAL A 746 -30.28 -15.68 32.37
CA VAL A 746 -31.28 -16.71 32.66
C VAL A 746 -32.41 -15.96 33.31
N SER A 747 -33.53 -15.87 32.60
CA SER A 747 -34.77 -15.40 33.19
C SER A 747 -35.05 -16.44 34.23
N VAL A 748 -34.62 -16.17 35.47
CA VAL A 748 -35.08 -16.88 36.64
C VAL A 748 -36.55 -16.53 36.69
N VAL A 749 -37.34 -17.34 35.97
CA VAL A 749 -38.79 -17.17 35.86
C VAL A 749 -39.26 -17.06 37.29
N PHE A 750 -39.79 -15.89 37.62
CA PHE A 750 -40.09 -15.55 39.00
C PHE A 750 -41.24 -16.46 39.47
N ASP A 751 -40.86 -17.58 40.08
CA ASP A 751 -41.79 -18.54 40.61
C ASP A 751 -42.27 -18.06 41.98
N ALA A 752 -43.45 -17.44 41.99
CA ALA A 752 -44.10 -16.97 43.22
C ALA A 752 -44.50 -18.12 44.16
N ALA A 753 -44.51 -19.38 43.70
CA ALA A 753 -44.80 -20.56 44.51
C ALA A 753 -43.54 -21.25 45.07
N ARG A 754 -42.33 -20.89 44.62
CA ARG A 754 -41.06 -21.45 45.11
C ARG A 754 -40.10 -20.37 45.62
N PRO A 755 -40.05 -20.09 46.93
CA PRO A 755 -39.05 -19.21 47.50
C PRO A 755 -37.63 -19.77 47.26
N PRO A 756 -36.67 -18.94 46.78
CA PRO A 756 -35.31 -19.40 46.46
C PRO A 756 -34.47 -19.74 47.70
N VAL A 757 -34.86 -19.25 48.88
CA VAL A 757 -34.25 -19.61 50.17
C VAL A 757 -35.33 -19.83 51.24
N PRO A 758 -35.14 -20.75 52.21
CA PRO A 758 -36.09 -20.98 53.30
C PRO A 758 -36.36 -19.69 54.09
N GLY A 759 -37.63 -19.42 54.40
CA GLY A 759 -38.05 -18.22 55.15
C GLY A 759 -38.16 -16.93 54.33
N ALA A 760 -37.84 -16.95 53.03
CA ALA A 760 -38.12 -15.81 52.16
C ALA A 760 -39.62 -15.56 52.02
N ARG A 761 -40.03 -14.29 52.04
CA ARG A 761 -41.40 -13.82 51.88
C ARG A 761 -41.58 -13.09 50.56
N LEU A 762 -42.75 -13.25 49.95
CA LEU A 762 -43.11 -12.58 48.71
C LEU A 762 -43.45 -11.11 49.00
N GLY A 763 -42.86 -10.18 48.25
CA GLY A 763 -43.11 -8.75 48.36
C GLY A 763 -43.02 -8.05 47.01
N LYS A 764 -43.01 -6.72 47.01
CA LYS A 764 -42.71 -5.89 45.83
C LYS A 764 -41.43 -5.09 46.08
N ASP A 765 -40.56 -5.00 45.08
CA ASP A 765 -39.40 -4.12 45.14
C ASP A 765 -39.74 -2.65 44.82
N ALA A 766 -38.75 -1.78 44.87
CA ALA A 766 -38.91 -0.34 44.62
C ALA A 766 -39.43 0.01 43.21
N SER A 767 -39.40 -0.95 42.26
CA SER A 767 -40.00 -0.81 40.92
C SER A 767 -41.43 -1.37 40.83
N GLY A 768 -42.00 -1.83 41.95
CA GLY A 768 -43.33 -2.44 42.03
C GLY A 768 -43.38 -3.90 41.57
N LYS A 769 -42.24 -4.49 41.16
CA LYS A 769 -42.17 -5.87 40.67
C LYS A 769 -42.15 -6.87 41.83
N PRO A 770 -42.81 -8.04 41.69
CA PRO A 770 -42.71 -9.13 42.64
C PRO A 770 -41.24 -9.54 42.88
N ALA A 771 -40.86 -9.68 44.14
CA ALA A 771 -39.53 -10.07 44.57
C ALA A 771 -39.59 -10.88 45.88
N TRP A 772 -38.57 -11.69 46.14
CA TRP A 772 -38.41 -12.44 47.38
C TRP A 772 -37.57 -11.66 48.39
N PHE A 773 -37.93 -11.71 49.67
CA PHE A 773 -37.29 -10.93 50.73
C PHE A 773 -37.03 -11.77 52.00
N VAL A 774 -35.88 -11.58 52.65
CA VAL A 774 -35.53 -12.19 53.95
C VAL A 774 -35.34 -11.11 55.02
N PRO A 775 -35.59 -11.39 56.31
CA PRO A 775 -35.32 -10.42 57.38
C PRO A 775 -33.87 -9.94 57.36
N ASN A 776 -33.64 -8.65 57.57
CA ASN A 776 -32.29 -8.10 57.68
C ASN A 776 -31.72 -8.40 59.08
N PRO A 777 -30.66 -9.20 59.22
CA PRO A 777 -30.06 -9.48 60.53
C PRO A 777 -29.39 -8.26 61.16
N ALA A 778 -29.05 -7.23 60.37
CA ALA A 778 -28.44 -5.99 60.86
C ALA A 778 -29.46 -4.91 61.28
N GLU A 779 -30.72 -4.99 60.82
CA GLU A 779 -31.78 -4.02 61.13
C GLU A 779 -33.10 -4.75 61.49
N PRO A 780 -33.38 -4.98 62.79
CA PRO A 780 -34.60 -5.65 63.22
C PRO A 780 -35.87 -4.98 62.68
N GLY A 781 -36.69 -5.75 61.96
CA GLY A 781 -37.94 -5.29 61.34
C GLY A 781 -37.80 -4.85 59.87
N ARG A 782 -36.58 -4.76 59.31
CA ARG A 782 -36.35 -4.54 57.88
C ARG A 782 -36.11 -5.85 57.14
N PHE A 783 -36.22 -5.82 55.81
CA PHE A 783 -36.06 -6.99 54.95
C PHE A 783 -35.14 -6.66 53.76
N LEU A 784 -34.31 -7.62 53.36
CA LEU A 784 -33.40 -7.55 52.20
C LEU A 784 -33.97 -8.35 51.03
N LYS A 785 -33.84 -7.83 49.80
CA LYS A 785 -34.22 -8.55 48.58
C LYS A 785 -33.25 -9.71 48.34
N VAL A 786 -33.78 -10.91 48.07
CA VAL A 786 -33.01 -12.11 47.73
C VAL A 786 -32.65 -12.06 46.24
N GLY A 787 -31.35 -12.16 45.94
CA GLY A 787 -30.82 -12.02 44.57
C GLY A 787 -30.46 -10.58 44.25
N ALA A 788 -29.30 -10.15 44.76
CA ALA A 788 -28.50 -9.05 44.24
C ALA A 788 -27.35 -9.63 43.41
#